data_AF-B8I922-F1
#
_entry.id   AF-B8I922-F1
#
_cell.length_a   1.000
_cell.length_b   1.000
_cell.length_c   1.000
_cell.angle_alpha   90.00
_cell.angle_beta   90.00
_cell.angle_gamma   90.00
#
_symmetry.space_group_name_H-M   'P 1'
#
loop_
_entity.id
_entity.type
_entity.pdbx_description
1 polymer ?
#
loop_
_entity_poly.entity_id
_entity_poly.type
_entity_poly.pdbx_seq_one_letter_code
_entity_poly.pdbx_strand_id
1 'polypeptide(L)'
;MKKILSIDIETYSSVDLIKCGVYRYVEAPDFEILLFAYAYDDEPITVIDLADFEELPEQVTKDLTDPDVIKAAYNANFERTCIAKFYNKPMPPEQWRCTSVHALTLGLPGNLDGVAKVLGLDAQKDTAGKNLIKYFSVPCKPTKVNGGRTRNFPHHAPDKWKQFKDYCKQDVVVERAIRKKIEKYPVPEHEWKLWTLDQKINDAGVRLDPVLVQQALKCDLQYATRLDAEAKELTGLDNPNSTTQLTVWLKKQGLTVDNGLGKDYIPGLLDQAKGDETVTRMLELRKEMSKTSTKKYEAMERAMCSDDRARGLLQFCGANRTWRWAGRLIQVQNLPQNKIPDLGVARELLHSGKFEAIELLFNSPPFVLSQLIRTAFIPSDGCRFIVSDFSAIEARVIAWLAGESWRMKVFKSHGKIYEASASHMFHVPIEEITKGNPLRQKGKIAELALGYGGSIGALEAMGALKMGLDADELPDLVTAWRNSNPKIVKLWWDVDKAAMTAVREHMPVRIQYGITFSYKDGFLFIKLPSGRKLAYVKPKIKDGKFGRPALTYEGMDQIKKTWERIDTYGPKLVENIVQAVARDCLAVNMLRLDDAGYDIRMHVHDEVILDVPNTDTDALAQVNEIMSQPIDWAPGLPLRADGYETEFYKKD
;
A
#
# COMPACT_ATOMS: atom_id res chain seq x y z
N MET A 1 27.35 -9.16 21.41
CA MET A 1 26.46 -9.01 20.24
C MET A 1 25.99 -10.39 19.84
N LYS A 2 24.72 -10.56 19.43
CA LYS A 2 24.24 -11.84 18.89
C LYS A 2 24.95 -12.12 17.56
N LYS A 3 25.24 -13.41 17.29
CA LYS A 3 25.81 -13.87 16.02
C LYS A 3 24.81 -13.60 14.90
N ILE A 4 25.24 -13.13 13.74
CA ILE A 4 24.36 -12.89 12.58
C ILE A 4 24.60 -13.96 11.53
N LEU A 5 23.54 -14.67 11.12
CA LEU A 5 23.53 -15.60 10.00
C LEU A 5 22.89 -14.89 8.79
N SER A 6 23.71 -14.41 7.85
CA SER A 6 23.23 -13.91 6.56
C SER A 6 22.81 -15.07 5.67
N ILE A 7 21.64 -14.96 5.05
CA ILE A 7 21.03 -16.00 4.22
C ILE A 7 20.52 -15.38 2.92
N ASP A 8 20.73 -16.09 1.82
CA ASP A 8 20.04 -15.89 0.54
C ASP A 8 19.68 -17.26 -0.04
N ILE A 9 18.53 -17.36 -0.70
CA ILE A 9 18.06 -18.61 -1.28
C ILE A 9 17.54 -18.41 -2.70
N GLU A 10 17.77 -19.42 -3.54
CA GLU A 10 17.12 -19.51 -4.85
C GLU A 10 16.11 -20.65 -4.82
N THR A 11 14.95 -20.43 -5.42
CA THR A 11 13.80 -21.34 -5.30
C THR A 11 13.19 -21.65 -6.66
N TYR A 12 12.36 -22.68 -6.72
CA TYR A 12 11.46 -22.97 -7.84
C TYR A 12 10.03 -23.15 -7.34
N SER A 13 9.06 -22.77 -8.17
CA SER A 13 7.64 -23.06 -7.99
C SER A 13 6.91 -22.95 -9.32
N SER A 14 5.88 -23.77 -9.53
CA SER A 14 4.93 -23.58 -10.63
C SER A 14 4.05 -22.33 -10.49
N VAL A 15 3.94 -21.78 -9.27
CA VAL A 15 3.15 -20.59 -8.96
C VAL A 15 3.98 -19.32 -9.21
N ASP A 16 3.35 -18.28 -9.79
CA ASP A 16 4.00 -17.00 -10.06
C ASP A 16 4.13 -16.16 -8.77
N LEU A 17 5.35 -16.01 -8.27
CA LEU A 17 5.66 -15.26 -7.03
C LEU A 17 5.12 -13.82 -7.06
N ILE A 18 5.26 -13.11 -8.18
CA ILE A 18 4.91 -11.69 -8.27
C ILE A 18 3.39 -11.51 -8.24
N LYS A 19 2.65 -12.42 -8.88
CA LYS A 19 1.19 -12.35 -8.96
C LYS A 19 0.48 -12.92 -7.74
N CYS A 20 1.02 -13.97 -7.14
CA CYS A 20 0.34 -14.73 -6.08
C CYS A 20 0.89 -14.44 -4.68
N GLY A 21 2.12 -13.90 -4.58
CA GLY A 21 2.81 -13.68 -3.30
C GLY A 21 3.49 -14.93 -2.75
N VAL A 22 4.39 -14.73 -1.78
CA VAL A 22 5.27 -15.82 -1.29
C VAL A 22 4.50 -16.95 -0.61
N TYR A 23 3.43 -16.65 0.12
CA TYR A 23 2.66 -17.68 0.83
C TYR A 23 1.99 -18.67 -0.13
N ARG A 24 1.36 -18.17 -1.20
CA ARG A 24 0.80 -19.05 -2.23
C ARG A 24 1.87 -19.70 -3.09
N TYR A 25 3.00 -19.01 -3.30
CA TYR A 25 4.16 -19.52 -4.03
C TYR A 25 4.73 -20.80 -3.40
N VAL A 26 4.86 -20.85 -2.07
CA VAL A 26 5.43 -22.00 -1.34
C VAL A 26 4.43 -23.15 -1.16
N GLU A 27 3.15 -22.94 -1.44
CA GLU A 27 2.13 -24.00 -1.42
C GLU A 27 2.11 -24.85 -2.69
N ALA A 28 2.83 -24.44 -3.74
CA ALA A 28 2.93 -25.23 -4.95
C ALA A 28 3.48 -26.64 -4.61
N PRO A 29 2.88 -27.72 -5.13
CA PRO A 29 3.35 -29.08 -4.85
C PRO A 29 4.80 -29.34 -5.28
N ASP A 30 5.29 -28.54 -6.23
CA ASP A 30 6.63 -28.59 -6.79
C ASP A 30 7.54 -27.47 -6.27
N PHE A 31 7.17 -26.82 -5.15
CA PHE A 31 8.03 -25.83 -4.52
C PHE A 31 9.31 -26.47 -3.97
N GLU A 32 10.46 -25.89 -4.33
CA GLU A 32 11.78 -26.34 -3.90
C GLU A 32 12.69 -25.14 -3.57
N ILE A 33 13.55 -25.30 -2.57
CA ILE A 33 14.75 -24.46 -2.43
C ILE A 33 15.86 -25.15 -3.21
N LEU A 34 16.41 -24.46 -4.21
CA LEU A 34 17.42 -24.99 -5.11
C LEU A 34 18.84 -24.70 -4.63
N LEU A 35 19.08 -23.47 -4.16
CA LEU A 35 20.38 -23.03 -3.63
C LEU A 35 20.18 -22.34 -2.29
N PHE A 36 21.14 -22.54 -1.38
CA PHE A 36 21.16 -21.89 -0.09
C PHE A 36 22.55 -21.29 0.17
N ALA A 37 22.65 -19.96 0.07
CA ALA A 37 23.86 -19.25 0.41
C ALA A 37 23.80 -18.73 1.85
N TYR A 38 24.88 -18.89 2.60
CA TYR A 38 24.95 -18.38 3.97
C TYR A 38 26.36 -17.94 4.37
N ALA A 39 26.41 -17.06 5.38
CA ALA A 39 27.64 -16.68 6.07
C ALA A 39 27.31 -16.21 7.49
N TYR A 40 28.18 -16.55 8.45
CA TYR A 40 28.13 -15.95 9.77
C TYR A 40 28.96 -14.68 9.81
N ASP A 41 28.39 -13.57 10.29
CA ASP A 41 29.07 -12.31 10.51
C ASP A 41 29.99 -11.92 9.33
N ASP A 42 31.31 -12.00 9.54
CA ASP A 42 32.33 -11.69 8.54
C ASP A 42 32.96 -12.91 7.84
N GLU A 43 32.54 -14.15 8.18
CA GLU A 43 33.05 -15.40 7.61
C GLU A 43 32.82 -15.52 6.09
N PRO A 44 33.61 -16.38 5.39
CA PRO A 44 33.40 -16.68 3.98
C PRO A 44 32.00 -17.22 3.69
N ILE A 45 31.42 -16.80 2.55
CA ILE A 45 30.09 -17.25 2.12
C ILE A 45 30.20 -18.65 1.51
N THR A 46 29.34 -19.54 2.00
CA THR A 46 29.16 -20.91 1.50
C THR A 46 27.85 -20.99 0.74
N VAL A 47 27.83 -21.71 -0.38
CA VAL A 47 26.61 -22.00 -1.16
C VAL A 47 26.41 -23.50 -1.15
N ILE A 48 25.22 -23.94 -0.74
CA ILE A 48 24.79 -25.34 -0.73
C ILE A 48 23.84 -25.57 -1.91
N ASP A 49 24.15 -26.58 -2.72
CA ASP A 49 23.37 -27.02 -3.88
C ASP A 49 22.35 -28.08 -3.47
N LEU A 50 21.21 -27.62 -2.94
CA LEU A 50 20.11 -28.50 -2.52
C LEU A 50 19.49 -29.25 -3.71
N ALA A 51 19.60 -28.69 -4.93
CA ALA A 51 19.13 -29.37 -6.15
C ALA A 51 20.02 -30.54 -6.58
N ASP A 52 21.25 -30.63 -6.05
CA ASP A 52 22.17 -31.78 -6.19
C ASP A 52 22.26 -32.59 -4.88
N PHE A 53 21.25 -32.48 -4.01
CA PHE A 53 21.12 -33.21 -2.75
C PHE A 53 22.24 -32.95 -1.73
N GLU A 54 22.94 -31.81 -1.83
CA GLU A 54 23.80 -31.36 -0.73
C GLU A 54 22.96 -31.02 0.50
N GLU A 55 23.50 -31.21 1.71
CA GLU A 55 22.79 -30.91 2.96
C GLU A 55 23.37 -29.67 3.64
N LEU A 56 22.50 -28.90 4.32
CA LEU A 56 22.97 -27.84 5.21
C LEU A 56 23.78 -28.44 6.37
N PRO A 57 24.91 -27.84 6.74
CA PRO A 57 25.64 -28.26 7.93
C PRO A 57 24.75 -28.24 9.18
N GLU A 58 24.95 -29.21 10.09
CA GLU A 58 24.12 -29.40 11.29
C GLU A 58 23.98 -28.11 12.11
N GLN A 59 25.08 -27.37 12.28
CA GLN A 59 25.09 -26.11 13.02
C GLN A 59 24.20 -25.04 12.36
N VAL A 60 24.21 -24.93 11.03
CA VAL A 60 23.36 -23.97 10.30
C VAL A 60 21.90 -24.35 10.48
N THR A 61 21.58 -25.64 10.35
CA THR A 61 20.22 -26.16 10.55
C THR A 61 19.68 -25.89 11.95
N LYS A 62 20.54 -25.99 12.99
CA LYS A 62 20.19 -25.64 14.37
C LYS A 62 19.96 -24.13 14.53
N ASP A 63 20.86 -23.32 13.97
CA ASP A 63 20.87 -21.87 14.13
C ASP A 63 19.69 -21.18 13.44
N LEU A 64 19.09 -21.81 12.42
CA LEU A 64 17.86 -21.33 11.77
C LEU A 64 16.73 -21.04 12.78
N THR A 65 16.65 -21.80 13.87
CA THR A 65 15.64 -21.66 14.93
C THR A 65 16.19 -21.20 16.27
N ASP A 66 17.50 -20.99 16.37
CA ASP A 66 18.16 -20.56 17.62
C ASP A 66 17.84 -19.07 17.91
N PRO A 67 17.22 -18.74 19.05
CA PRO A 67 16.92 -17.36 19.41
C PRO A 67 18.17 -16.50 19.69
N ASP A 68 19.33 -17.10 19.94
CA ASP A 68 20.60 -16.40 20.15
C ASP A 68 21.34 -16.05 18.85
N VAL A 69 20.85 -16.56 17.72
CA VAL A 69 21.32 -16.23 16.38
C VAL A 69 20.31 -15.37 15.64
N ILE A 70 20.74 -14.20 15.17
CA ILE A 70 19.93 -13.34 14.33
C ILE A 70 20.07 -13.80 12.88
N LYS A 71 18.96 -14.16 12.25
CA LYS A 71 18.93 -14.44 10.82
C LYS A 71 18.77 -13.13 10.06
N ALA A 72 19.51 -12.93 8.98
CA ALA A 72 19.43 -11.72 8.20
C ALA A 72 19.35 -12.04 6.71
N ALA A 73 18.42 -11.38 6.02
CA ALA A 73 18.28 -11.49 4.58
C ALA A 73 17.77 -10.16 4.03
N TYR A 74 17.97 -9.93 2.72
CA TYR A 74 17.57 -8.66 2.13
C TYR A 74 16.05 -8.48 2.15
N ASN A 75 15.27 -9.52 1.83
CA ASN A 75 13.81 -9.50 1.90
C ASN A 75 13.30 -10.59 2.86
N ALA A 76 13.70 -10.55 4.12
CA ALA A 76 13.52 -11.62 5.11
C ALA A 76 12.17 -12.34 5.13
N ASN A 77 11.05 -11.69 4.78
CA ASN A 77 9.76 -12.38 4.65
C ASN A 77 9.81 -13.55 3.65
N PHE A 78 10.50 -13.35 2.53
CA PHE A 78 10.65 -14.35 1.48
C PHE A 78 11.44 -15.57 2.00
N GLU A 79 12.65 -15.35 2.52
CA GLU A 79 13.51 -16.43 3.01
C GLU A 79 12.83 -17.16 4.17
N ARG A 80 12.25 -16.40 5.11
CA ARG A 80 11.54 -16.95 6.28
C ARG A 80 10.39 -17.87 5.87
N THR A 81 9.56 -17.45 4.92
CA THR A 81 8.40 -18.24 4.45
C THR A 81 8.83 -19.50 3.70
N CYS A 82 9.80 -19.37 2.80
CA CYS A 82 10.35 -20.48 2.02
C CYS A 82 11.04 -21.53 2.91
N ILE A 83 11.89 -21.10 3.83
CA ILE A 83 12.62 -21.97 4.75
C ILE A 83 11.66 -22.65 5.73
N ALA A 84 10.66 -21.92 6.22
CA ALA A 84 9.64 -22.49 7.10
C ALA A 84 8.89 -23.65 6.42
N LYS A 85 8.49 -23.44 5.15
CA LYS A 85 7.83 -24.47 4.34
C LYS A 85 8.75 -25.66 4.07
N PHE A 86 9.96 -25.39 3.59
CA PHE A 86 10.89 -26.43 3.12
C PHE A 86 11.33 -27.37 4.25
N TYR A 87 11.68 -26.83 5.42
CA TYR A 87 12.09 -27.64 6.57
C TYR A 87 10.94 -28.04 7.49
N ASN A 88 9.71 -27.59 7.21
CA ASN A 88 8.54 -27.76 8.07
C ASN A 88 8.83 -27.32 9.52
N LYS A 89 9.45 -26.14 9.69
CA LYS A 89 9.82 -25.57 10.98
C LYS A 89 9.33 -24.13 11.09
N PRO A 90 8.91 -23.68 12.28
CA PRO A 90 8.55 -22.27 12.47
C PRO A 90 9.80 -21.40 12.27
N MET A 91 9.61 -20.24 11.64
CA MET A 91 10.64 -19.22 11.51
C MET A 91 10.12 -17.93 12.14
N PRO A 92 10.30 -17.75 13.47
CA PRO A 92 9.69 -16.65 14.22
C PRO A 92 10.29 -15.29 13.80
N PRO A 93 9.47 -14.30 13.39
CA PRO A 93 9.97 -13.05 12.82
C PRO A 93 10.88 -12.25 13.78
N GLU A 94 10.70 -12.34 15.09
CA GLU A 94 11.53 -11.64 16.08
C GLU A 94 13.02 -12.03 16.01
N GLN A 95 13.33 -13.22 15.50
CA GLN A 95 14.68 -13.73 15.31
C GLN A 95 15.32 -13.31 13.97
N TRP A 96 14.60 -12.54 13.15
CA TRP A 96 15.03 -12.13 11.81
C TRP A 96 15.28 -10.62 11.73
N ARG A 97 16.15 -10.21 10.81
CA ARG A 97 16.36 -8.81 10.43
C ARG A 97 16.30 -8.68 8.91
N CYS A 98 15.53 -7.70 8.45
CA CYS A 98 15.29 -7.45 7.04
C CYS A 98 16.09 -6.24 6.57
N THR A 99 17.11 -6.47 5.74
CA THR A 99 18.00 -5.39 5.28
C THR A 99 17.29 -4.42 4.34
N SER A 100 16.28 -4.87 3.57
CA SER A 100 15.42 -3.97 2.78
C SER A 100 14.58 -3.05 3.67
N VAL A 101 14.03 -3.54 4.80
CA VAL A 101 13.32 -2.69 5.77
C VAL A 101 14.25 -1.63 6.31
N HIS A 102 15.47 -2.01 6.72
CA HIS A 102 16.47 -1.04 7.18
C HIS A 102 16.79 0.00 6.09
N ALA A 103 16.99 -0.40 4.84
CA ALA A 103 17.20 0.54 3.74
C ALA A 103 15.99 1.49 3.53
N LEU A 104 14.76 0.97 3.57
CA LEU A 104 13.53 1.76 3.43
C LEU A 104 13.38 2.78 4.55
N THR A 105 13.81 2.48 5.78
CA THR A 105 13.82 3.48 6.86
C THR A 105 14.69 4.70 6.52
N LEU A 106 15.71 4.53 5.68
CA LEU A 106 16.62 5.59 5.25
C LEU A 106 16.19 6.29 3.95
N GLY A 107 14.99 6.03 3.45
CA GLY A 107 14.51 6.67 2.23
C GLY A 107 15.09 6.09 0.94
N LEU A 108 15.87 4.99 1.02
CA LEU A 108 16.60 4.33 -0.07
C LEU A 108 15.66 3.46 -0.92
N PRO A 109 16.11 2.96 -2.10
CA PRO A 109 15.33 2.00 -2.88
C PRO A 109 14.96 0.73 -2.09
N GLY A 110 13.87 0.06 -2.47
CA GLY A 110 13.44 -1.20 -1.83
C GLY A 110 14.05 -2.47 -2.43
N ASN A 111 14.91 -2.35 -3.45
CA ASN A 111 15.55 -3.49 -4.12
C ASN A 111 17.08 -3.42 -3.99
N LEU A 112 17.72 -4.59 -3.91
CA LEU A 112 19.13 -4.78 -3.58
C LEU A 112 20.06 -3.95 -4.50
N ASP A 113 19.85 -4.08 -5.81
CA ASP A 113 20.59 -3.35 -6.85
C ASP A 113 20.48 -1.82 -6.69
N GLY A 114 19.27 -1.32 -6.50
CA GLY A 114 19.01 0.10 -6.32
C GLY A 114 19.72 0.67 -5.09
N VAL A 115 19.70 -0.04 -3.96
CA VAL A 115 20.39 0.40 -2.75
C VAL A 115 21.91 0.40 -2.94
N ALA A 116 22.47 -0.67 -3.50
CA ALA A 116 23.91 -0.78 -3.76
C ALA A 116 24.41 0.37 -4.66
N LYS A 117 23.66 0.70 -5.72
CA LYS A 117 23.95 1.85 -6.61
C LYS A 117 23.88 3.19 -5.90
N VAL A 118 22.81 3.45 -5.13
CA VAL A 118 22.63 4.74 -4.44
C VAL A 118 23.70 4.96 -3.37
N LEU A 119 24.09 3.91 -2.66
CA LEU A 119 25.15 3.93 -1.65
C LEU A 119 26.56 3.92 -2.25
N GLY A 120 26.71 3.67 -3.56
CA GLY A 120 27.99 3.63 -4.25
C GLY A 120 28.89 2.51 -3.74
N LEU A 121 28.35 1.31 -3.54
CA LEU A 121 29.12 0.15 -3.07
C LEU A 121 29.96 -0.44 -4.21
N ASP A 122 31.14 -0.95 -3.89
CA ASP A 122 31.94 -1.71 -4.86
C ASP A 122 31.26 -3.04 -5.21
N ALA A 123 30.63 -3.67 -4.22
CA ALA A 123 29.77 -4.82 -4.41
C ALA A 123 28.45 -4.40 -5.08
N GLN A 124 28.19 -4.93 -6.27
CA GLN A 124 26.97 -4.69 -7.03
C GLN A 124 26.24 -6.01 -7.30
N LYS A 125 24.93 -5.92 -7.52
CA LYS A 125 24.12 -7.07 -7.94
C LYS A 125 24.48 -7.47 -9.37
N ASP A 126 24.62 -8.77 -9.63
CA ASP A 126 24.89 -9.24 -10.98
C ASP A 126 23.64 -9.09 -11.87
N THR A 127 23.83 -8.37 -12.98
CA THR A 127 22.80 -8.11 -13.99
C THR A 127 22.32 -9.38 -14.72
N ALA A 128 23.12 -10.45 -14.75
CA ALA A 128 22.75 -11.73 -15.34
C ALA A 128 21.67 -12.48 -14.53
N GLY A 129 21.56 -12.20 -13.22
CA GLY A 129 20.67 -12.89 -12.29
C GLY A 129 19.21 -12.98 -12.74
N LYS A 130 18.68 -11.90 -13.33
CA LYS A 130 17.29 -11.88 -13.84
C LYS A 130 17.02 -12.99 -14.87
N ASN A 131 17.99 -13.25 -15.74
CA ASN A 131 17.85 -14.30 -16.76
C ASN A 131 18.03 -15.70 -16.16
N LEU A 132 18.87 -15.84 -15.13
CA LEU A 132 19.10 -17.10 -14.43
C LEU A 132 17.87 -17.51 -13.60
N ILE A 133 17.30 -16.58 -12.81
CA ILE A 133 16.04 -16.77 -12.09
C ILE A 133 14.93 -17.18 -13.06
N LYS A 134 14.77 -16.45 -14.18
CA LYS A 134 13.76 -16.81 -15.18
C LYS A 134 13.98 -18.20 -15.77
N TYR A 135 15.22 -18.67 -15.85
CA TYR A 135 15.54 -19.97 -16.42
C TYR A 135 15.30 -21.12 -15.45
N PHE A 136 15.75 -21.01 -14.20
CA PHE A 136 15.72 -22.10 -13.20
C PHE A 136 14.56 -22.01 -12.20
N SER A 137 14.08 -20.82 -11.87
CA SER A 137 13.07 -20.59 -10.82
C SER A 137 11.63 -20.49 -11.33
N VAL A 138 11.45 -20.42 -12.65
CA VAL A 138 10.14 -20.21 -13.29
C VAL A 138 9.88 -21.32 -14.32
N PRO A 139 8.63 -21.82 -14.45
CA PRO A 139 8.27 -22.75 -15.52
C PRO A 139 8.64 -22.24 -16.91
N CYS A 140 9.12 -23.12 -17.77
CA CYS A 140 9.43 -22.81 -19.15
C CYS A 140 8.31 -23.29 -20.09
N LYS A 141 8.10 -22.57 -21.19
CA LYS A 141 7.11 -23.00 -22.20
C LYS A 141 7.63 -24.25 -22.93
N PRO A 142 6.80 -25.27 -23.18
CA PRO A 142 7.19 -26.42 -23.98
C PRO A 142 7.42 -25.97 -25.42
N THR A 143 8.58 -26.31 -25.97
CA THR A 143 8.98 -25.99 -27.36
C THR A 143 9.69 -27.19 -27.97
N LYS A 144 9.83 -27.20 -29.31
CA LYS A 144 10.63 -28.24 -29.97
C LYS A 144 12.10 -28.20 -29.53
N VAL A 145 12.65 -26.99 -29.33
CA VAL A 145 14.07 -26.77 -28.98
C VAL A 145 14.42 -27.31 -27.60
N ASN A 146 13.50 -27.21 -26.63
CA ASN A 146 13.75 -27.67 -25.27
C ASN A 146 13.24 -29.10 -25.01
N GLY A 147 12.82 -29.83 -26.05
CA GLY A 147 12.32 -31.20 -25.94
C GLY A 147 10.93 -31.29 -25.30
N GLY A 148 10.12 -30.23 -25.37
CA GLY A 148 8.78 -30.20 -24.80
C GLY A 148 8.73 -30.06 -23.27
N ARG A 149 9.87 -29.82 -22.61
CA ARG A 149 9.93 -29.66 -21.15
C ARG A 149 9.22 -28.40 -20.68
N THR A 150 8.71 -28.48 -19.44
CA THR A 150 8.00 -27.39 -18.75
C THR A 150 8.80 -26.79 -17.58
N ARG A 151 9.97 -27.38 -17.27
CA ARG A 151 10.91 -26.92 -16.24
C ARG A 151 12.35 -27.10 -16.72
N ASN A 152 13.25 -26.20 -16.33
CA ASN A 152 14.68 -26.41 -16.53
C ASN A 152 15.35 -26.85 -15.22
N PHE A 153 16.10 -27.95 -15.27
CA PHE A 153 16.92 -28.47 -14.17
C PHE A 153 18.40 -28.08 -14.36
N PRO A 154 19.23 -28.16 -13.30
CA PRO A 154 20.66 -27.87 -13.37
C PRO A 154 21.38 -28.54 -14.55
N HIS A 155 21.13 -29.84 -14.78
CA HIS A 155 21.77 -30.63 -15.83
C HIS A 155 21.41 -30.18 -17.27
N HIS A 156 20.33 -29.41 -17.46
CA HIS A 156 19.99 -28.86 -18.78
C HIS A 156 20.91 -27.71 -19.22
N ALA A 157 21.57 -27.02 -18.27
CA ALA A 157 22.49 -25.94 -18.55
C ALA A 157 23.54 -25.78 -17.43
N PRO A 158 24.52 -26.70 -17.31
CA PRO A 158 25.47 -26.71 -16.20
C PRO A 158 26.27 -25.41 -16.05
N ASP A 159 26.65 -24.77 -17.15
CA ASP A 159 27.37 -23.48 -17.11
C ASP A 159 26.52 -22.36 -16.51
N LYS A 160 25.22 -22.33 -16.86
CA LYS A 160 24.27 -21.38 -16.26
C LYS A 160 24.00 -21.71 -14.80
N TRP A 161 24.00 -22.99 -14.44
CA TRP A 161 23.84 -23.42 -13.06
C TRP A 161 25.00 -22.92 -12.19
N LYS A 162 26.23 -23.06 -12.67
CA LYS A 162 27.42 -22.48 -12.01
C LYS A 162 27.30 -20.96 -11.84
N GLN A 163 26.90 -20.24 -12.88
CA GLN A 163 26.63 -18.79 -12.80
C GLN A 163 25.54 -18.46 -11.77
N PHE A 164 24.54 -19.33 -11.61
CA PHE A 164 23.46 -19.12 -10.65
C PHE A 164 23.93 -19.32 -9.20
N LYS A 165 24.85 -20.26 -8.94
CA LYS A 165 25.54 -20.38 -7.64
C LYS A 165 26.35 -19.12 -7.32
N ASP A 166 27.11 -18.62 -8.29
CA ASP A 166 27.90 -17.39 -8.14
C ASP A 166 27.01 -16.17 -7.89
N TYR A 167 25.86 -16.10 -8.56
CA TYR A 167 24.85 -15.08 -8.35
C TYR A 167 24.27 -15.10 -6.93
N CYS A 168 23.82 -16.25 -6.44
CA CYS A 168 23.28 -16.41 -5.08
C CYS A 168 24.34 -16.02 -4.01
N LYS A 169 25.61 -16.42 -4.22
CA LYS A 169 26.72 -15.96 -3.38
C LYS A 169 26.87 -14.43 -3.40
N GLN A 170 26.81 -13.83 -4.59
CA GLN A 170 26.99 -12.39 -4.77
C GLN A 170 25.89 -11.58 -4.09
N ASP A 171 24.65 -12.06 -4.09
CA ASP A 171 23.55 -11.37 -3.39
C ASP A 171 23.80 -11.30 -1.86
N VAL A 172 24.39 -12.33 -1.24
CA VAL A 172 24.86 -12.29 0.17
C VAL A 172 25.99 -11.28 0.36
N VAL A 173 26.95 -11.19 -0.57
CA VAL A 173 28.03 -10.18 -0.52
C VAL A 173 27.44 -8.78 -0.50
N VAL A 174 26.51 -8.49 -1.40
CA VAL A 174 25.89 -7.18 -1.55
C VAL A 174 25.00 -6.85 -0.34
N GLU A 175 24.20 -7.81 0.15
CA GLU A 175 23.39 -7.65 1.36
C GLU A 175 24.25 -7.25 2.56
N ARG A 176 25.34 -7.99 2.82
CA ARG A 176 26.27 -7.71 3.92
C ARG A 176 26.94 -6.34 3.77
N ALA A 177 27.36 -5.98 2.56
CA ALA A 177 27.96 -4.67 2.29
C ALA A 177 26.96 -3.52 2.54
N ILE A 178 25.69 -3.68 2.13
CA ILE A 178 24.63 -2.73 2.41
C ILE A 178 24.44 -2.62 3.93
N ARG A 179 24.23 -3.74 4.62
CA ARG A 179 23.99 -3.78 6.07
C ARG A 179 25.10 -3.06 6.84
N LYS A 180 26.36 -3.37 6.55
CA LYS A 180 27.53 -2.70 7.14
C LYS A 180 27.56 -1.20 6.86
N LYS A 181 27.13 -0.75 5.68
CA LYS A 181 27.08 0.68 5.34
C LYS A 181 26.00 1.44 6.13
N ILE A 182 24.87 0.79 6.41
CA ILE A 182 23.69 1.42 7.01
C ILE A 182 23.55 1.16 8.52
N GLU A 183 24.34 0.27 9.12
CA GLU A 183 24.30 -0.07 10.56
C GLU A 183 24.54 1.14 11.48
N LYS A 184 25.30 2.15 11.02
CA LYS A 184 25.49 3.42 11.74
C LYS A 184 24.20 4.24 11.92
N TYR A 185 23.12 3.86 11.23
CA TYR A 185 21.77 4.40 11.42
C TYR A 185 20.81 3.28 11.83
N PRO A 186 20.89 2.80 13.08
CA PRO A 186 20.09 1.65 13.50
C PRO A 186 18.59 1.96 13.43
N VAL A 187 17.82 0.98 12.99
CA VAL A 187 16.36 0.99 13.12
C VAL A 187 16.01 0.89 14.61
N PRO A 188 15.14 1.77 15.15
CA PRO A 188 14.73 1.71 16.55
C PRO A 188 14.15 0.35 16.95
N GLU A 189 14.40 -0.12 18.18
CA GLU A 189 13.95 -1.44 18.63
C GLU A 189 12.42 -1.62 18.55
N HIS A 190 11.65 -0.59 18.91
CA HIS A 190 10.18 -0.63 18.80
C HIS A 190 9.69 -0.81 17.36
N GLU A 191 10.45 -0.38 16.35
CA GLU A 191 10.11 -0.61 14.95
C GLU A 191 10.39 -2.06 14.54
N TRP A 192 11.38 -2.73 15.13
CA TRP A 192 11.56 -4.17 14.93
C TRP A 192 10.45 -5.00 15.61
N LYS A 193 9.96 -4.57 16.78
CA LYS A 193 8.77 -5.16 17.41
C LYS A 193 7.54 -4.99 16.52
N LEU A 194 7.36 -3.79 15.98
CA LEU A 194 6.26 -3.52 15.05
C LEU A 194 6.38 -4.28 13.74
N TRP A 195 7.60 -4.43 13.20
CA TRP A 195 7.85 -5.30 12.05
C TRP A 195 7.51 -6.75 12.37
N THR A 196 7.85 -7.24 13.57
CA THR A 196 7.47 -8.57 14.03
C THR A 196 5.95 -8.75 14.01
N LEU A 197 5.20 -7.79 14.55
CA LEU A 197 3.73 -7.79 14.50
C LEU A 197 3.21 -7.77 13.06
N ASP A 198 3.77 -6.93 12.18
CA ASP A 198 3.43 -6.90 10.75
C ASP A 198 3.64 -8.26 10.07
N GLN A 199 4.73 -8.96 10.40
CA GLN A 199 4.98 -10.31 9.87
C GLN A 199 3.99 -11.32 10.41
N LYS A 200 3.63 -11.27 11.71
CA LYS A 200 2.58 -12.11 12.29
C LYS A 200 1.21 -11.88 11.63
N ILE A 201 0.84 -10.61 11.37
CA ILE A 201 -0.39 -10.25 10.65
C ILE A 201 -0.36 -10.84 9.23
N ASN A 202 0.76 -10.69 8.52
CA ASN A 202 0.92 -11.24 7.16
C ASN A 202 0.89 -12.78 7.14
N ASP A 203 1.47 -13.45 8.13
CA ASP A 203 1.47 -14.91 8.29
C ASP A 203 0.08 -15.45 8.61
N ALA A 204 -0.64 -14.77 9.50
CA ALA A 204 -2.00 -15.13 9.84
C ALA A 204 -2.93 -14.93 8.65
N GLY A 205 -2.78 -13.81 7.92
CA GLY A 205 -3.63 -13.43 6.80
C GLY A 205 -5.09 -13.22 7.20
N VAL A 206 -5.90 -12.83 6.22
CA VAL A 206 -7.35 -12.65 6.37
C VAL A 206 -8.08 -13.67 5.51
N ARG A 207 -9.15 -14.25 6.03
CA ARG A 207 -9.93 -15.23 5.29
C ARG A 207 -10.77 -14.55 4.21
N LEU A 208 -10.86 -15.22 3.08
CA LEU A 208 -11.69 -14.85 1.95
C LEU A 208 -12.87 -15.82 1.85
N ASP A 209 -13.99 -15.35 1.31
CA ASP A 209 -15.11 -16.21 0.94
C ASP A 209 -14.84 -16.78 -0.47
N PRO A 210 -14.42 -18.07 -0.59
CA PRO A 210 -14.09 -18.64 -1.89
C PRO A 210 -15.30 -18.72 -2.81
N VAL A 211 -16.51 -18.95 -2.27
CA VAL A 211 -17.73 -19.05 -3.05
C VAL A 211 -18.08 -17.69 -3.63
N LEU A 212 -18.05 -16.63 -2.82
CA LEU A 212 -18.33 -15.27 -3.31
C LEU A 212 -17.33 -14.83 -4.38
N VAL A 213 -16.02 -15.12 -4.20
CA VAL A 213 -14.99 -14.80 -5.21
C VAL A 213 -15.27 -15.53 -6.53
N GLN A 214 -15.56 -16.83 -6.48
CA GLN A 214 -15.86 -17.62 -7.68
C GLN A 214 -17.14 -17.17 -8.38
N GLN A 215 -18.20 -16.89 -7.62
CA GLN A 215 -19.45 -16.38 -8.20
C GLN A 215 -19.28 -14.97 -8.79
N ALA A 216 -18.46 -14.11 -8.19
CA ALA A 216 -18.12 -12.80 -8.75
C ALA A 216 -17.46 -12.93 -10.13
N LEU A 217 -16.47 -13.81 -10.27
CA LEU A 217 -15.78 -14.07 -11.54
C LEU A 217 -16.73 -14.68 -12.58
N LYS A 218 -17.61 -15.60 -12.17
CA LYS A 218 -18.62 -16.21 -13.05
C LYS A 218 -19.66 -15.19 -13.53
N CYS A 219 -20.14 -14.33 -12.64
CA CYS A 219 -21.10 -13.27 -12.95
C CYS A 219 -20.54 -12.29 -13.99
N ASP A 220 -19.29 -11.85 -13.80
CA ASP A 220 -18.60 -10.97 -14.74
C ASP A 220 -18.38 -11.63 -16.10
N LEU A 221 -17.96 -12.90 -16.13
CA LEU A 221 -17.75 -13.63 -17.38
C LEU A 221 -19.05 -13.78 -18.18
N GLN A 222 -20.16 -14.14 -17.52
CA GLN A 222 -21.48 -14.26 -18.15
C GLN A 222 -21.93 -12.89 -18.71
N TYR A 223 -21.79 -11.83 -17.91
CA TYR A 223 -22.15 -10.47 -18.32
C TYR A 223 -21.30 -10.00 -19.50
N ALA A 224 -19.97 -10.17 -19.43
CA ALA A 224 -19.04 -9.79 -20.49
C ALA A 224 -19.31 -10.54 -21.81
N THR A 225 -19.65 -11.83 -21.74
CA THR A 225 -20.01 -12.63 -22.91
C THR A 225 -21.30 -12.11 -23.56
N ARG A 226 -22.31 -11.74 -22.77
CA ARG A 226 -23.54 -11.12 -23.27
C ARG A 226 -23.27 -9.78 -23.96
N LEU A 227 -22.49 -8.90 -23.31
CA LEU A 227 -22.14 -7.60 -23.89
C LEU A 227 -21.31 -7.73 -25.18
N ASP A 228 -20.35 -8.66 -25.22
CA ASP A 228 -19.55 -8.92 -26.42
C ASP A 228 -20.41 -9.44 -27.57
N ALA A 229 -21.34 -10.37 -27.29
CA ALA A 229 -22.29 -10.87 -28.29
C ALA A 229 -23.18 -9.76 -28.86
N GLU A 230 -23.78 -8.94 -27.99
CA GLU A 230 -24.62 -7.81 -28.39
C GLU A 230 -23.80 -6.77 -29.20
N ALA A 231 -22.59 -6.46 -28.76
CA ALA A 231 -21.71 -5.52 -29.46
C ALA A 231 -21.28 -6.05 -30.85
N LYS A 232 -21.05 -7.37 -30.98
CA LYS A 232 -20.76 -8.01 -32.26
C LYS A 232 -21.96 -7.95 -33.21
N GLU A 233 -23.16 -8.19 -32.69
CA GLU A 233 -24.39 -8.11 -33.46
C GLU A 233 -24.64 -6.69 -34.00
N LEU A 234 -24.44 -5.66 -33.17
CA LEU A 234 -24.62 -4.26 -33.56
C LEU A 234 -23.56 -3.78 -34.57
N THR A 235 -22.32 -4.25 -34.45
CA THR A 235 -21.19 -3.67 -35.20
C THR A 235 -20.68 -4.52 -36.35
N GLY A 236 -20.91 -5.83 -36.33
CA GLY A 236 -20.29 -6.80 -37.23
C GLY A 236 -18.79 -6.97 -37.06
N LEU A 237 -18.20 -6.45 -35.97
CA LEU A 237 -16.76 -6.52 -35.70
C LEU A 237 -16.39 -7.84 -35.03
N ASP A 238 -15.23 -8.41 -35.37
CA ASP A 238 -14.70 -9.60 -34.69
C ASP A 238 -14.35 -9.32 -33.21
N ASN A 239 -13.88 -8.11 -32.92
CA ASN A 239 -13.58 -7.66 -31.56
C ASN A 239 -14.06 -6.21 -31.35
N PRO A 240 -15.32 -6.01 -30.94
CA PRO A 240 -15.86 -4.67 -30.70
C PRO A 240 -15.22 -3.98 -29.49
N ASN A 241 -14.49 -4.70 -28.64
CA ASN A 241 -13.76 -4.11 -27.52
C ASN A 241 -12.40 -3.51 -27.93
N SER A 242 -11.92 -3.81 -29.14
CA SER A 242 -10.70 -3.21 -29.69
C SER A 242 -10.93 -1.73 -29.98
N THR A 243 -10.13 -0.88 -29.32
CA THR A 243 -10.20 0.58 -29.55
C THR A 243 -9.98 0.93 -31.02
N THR A 244 -9.08 0.24 -31.69
CA THR A 244 -8.79 0.44 -33.11
C THR A 244 -9.98 0.08 -33.99
N GLN A 245 -10.57 -1.12 -33.82
CA GLN A 245 -11.70 -1.55 -34.64
C GLN A 245 -12.93 -0.68 -34.41
N LEU A 246 -13.25 -0.40 -33.13
CA LEU A 246 -14.40 0.41 -32.78
C LEU A 246 -14.27 1.86 -33.26
N THR A 247 -13.05 2.45 -33.20
CA THR A 247 -12.81 3.81 -33.74
C THR A 247 -13.10 3.87 -35.23
N VAL A 248 -12.67 2.87 -36.00
CA VAL A 248 -12.94 2.80 -37.44
C VAL A 248 -14.44 2.68 -37.71
N TRP A 249 -15.15 1.84 -36.94
CA TRP A 249 -16.60 1.69 -37.07
C TRP A 249 -17.35 2.99 -36.73
N LEU A 250 -17.05 3.63 -35.59
CA LEU A 250 -17.69 4.89 -35.18
C LEU A 250 -17.48 6.02 -36.19
N LYS A 251 -16.28 6.13 -36.78
CA LYS A 251 -16.01 7.09 -37.86
C LYS A 251 -16.86 6.82 -39.11
N LYS A 252 -17.12 5.56 -39.45
CA LYS A 252 -18.02 5.20 -40.56
C LYS A 252 -19.48 5.57 -40.27
N GLN A 253 -19.88 5.55 -39.00
CA GLN A 253 -21.20 6.03 -38.55
C GLN A 253 -21.29 7.56 -38.41
N GLY A 254 -20.24 8.30 -38.81
CA GLY A 254 -20.25 9.77 -38.83
C GLY A 254 -19.76 10.45 -37.55
N LEU A 255 -19.20 9.71 -36.58
CA LEU A 255 -18.68 10.31 -35.34
C LEU A 255 -17.22 10.76 -35.47
N THR A 256 -16.91 11.87 -34.82
CA THR A 256 -15.54 12.41 -34.71
C THR A 256 -14.89 11.91 -33.42
N VAL A 257 -13.95 10.96 -33.56
CA VAL A 257 -13.27 10.26 -32.45
C VAL A 257 -11.79 10.67 -32.39
N ASP A 258 -11.52 11.94 -32.09
CA ASP A 258 -10.14 12.49 -32.11
C ASP A 258 -9.41 12.27 -30.79
N ASN A 259 -10.13 12.27 -29.66
CA ASN A 259 -9.57 12.12 -28.33
C ASN A 259 -9.61 10.67 -27.81
N GLY A 260 -10.07 9.73 -28.64
CA GLY A 260 -10.17 8.31 -28.32
C GLY A 260 -11.45 7.90 -27.57
N LEU A 261 -11.43 6.68 -27.04
CA LEU A 261 -12.61 6.00 -26.45
C LEU A 261 -12.47 5.82 -24.93
N GLY A 262 -11.72 6.72 -24.29
CA GLY A 262 -11.58 6.77 -22.83
C GLY A 262 -12.85 7.28 -22.16
N LYS A 263 -13.03 6.93 -20.88
CA LYS A 263 -14.23 7.26 -20.08
C LYS A 263 -14.60 8.75 -20.14
N ASP A 264 -13.61 9.64 -20.17
CA ASP A 264 -13.81 11.09 -20.17
C ASP A 264 -14.35 11.63 -21.51
N TYR A 265 -14.21 10.88 -22.60
CA TYR A 265 -14.62 11.28 -23.95
C TYR A 265 -15.96 10.66 -24.37
N ILE A 266 -16.37 9.55 -23.75
CA ILE A 266 -17.65 8.89 -24.04
C ILE A 266 -18.86 9.84 -23.97
N PRO A 267 -18.99 10.76 -22.98
CA PRO A 267 -20.13 11.68 -22.94
C PRO A 267 -20.24 12.57 -24.19
N GLY A 268 -19.12 13.06 -24.72
CA GLY A 268 -19.11 13.85 -25.96
C GLY A 268 -19.46 13.03 -27.20
N LEU A 269 -19.09 11.75 -27.22
CA LEU A 269 -19.47 10.82 -28.30
C LEU A 269 -20.96 10.45 -28.23
N LEU A 270 -21.50 10.26 -27.02
CA LEU A 270 -22.94 10.04 -26.82
C LEU A 270 -23.77 11.25 -27.26
N ASP A 271 -23.26 12.46 -27.06
CA ASP A 271 -23.91 13.69 -27.54
C ASP A 271 -23.93 13.75 -29.08
N GLN A 272 -22.84 13.37 -29.74
CA GLN A 272 -22.78 13.26 -31.21
C GLN A 272 -23.70 12.16 -31.75
N ALA A 273 -23.88 11.06 -31.01
CA ALA A 273 -24.72 9.93 -31.39
C ALA A 273 -26.23 10.15 -31.19
N LYS A 274 -26.65 11.32 -30.68
CA LYS A 274 -28.06 11.62 -30.44
C LYS A 274 -28.90 11.42 -31.71
N GLY A 275 -29.88 10.52 -31.62
CA GLY A 275 -30.77 10.16 -32.74
C GLY A 275 -30.37 8.87 -33.48
N ASP A 276 -29.19 8.30 -33.18
CA ASP A 276 -28.79 6.97 -33.64
C ASP A 276 -28.78 5.99 -32.45
N GLU A 277 -29.83 5.19 -32.36
CA GLU A 277 -29.99 4.21 -31.28
C GLU A 277 -28.90 3.13 -31.29
N THR A 278 -28.41 2.74 -32.47
CA THR A 278 -27.40 1.69 -32.64
C THR A 278 -26.05 2.18 -32.12
N VAL A 279 -25.64 3.38 -32.53
CA VAL A 279 -24.37 3.98 -32.09
C VAL A 279 -24.43 4.34 -30.60
N THR A 280 -25.55 4.89 -30.14
CA THR A 280 -25.75 5.19 -28.72
C THR A 280 -25.60 3.93 -27.88
N ARG A 281 -26.28 2.85 -28.26
CA ARG A 281 -26.19 1.57 -27.55
C ARG A 281 -24.77 1.00 -27.56
N MET A 282 -24.08 1.05 -28.69
CA MET A 282 -22.69 0.57 -28.75
C MET A 282 -21.73 1.37 -27.86
N LEU A 283 -21.92 2.69 -27.75
CA LEU A 283 -21.13 3.54 -26.84
C LEU A 283 -21.41 3.22 -25.36
N GLU A 284 -22.66 2.87 -25.02
CA GLU A 284 -23.03 2.37 -23.69
C GLU A 284 -22.39 1.01 -23.39
N LEU A 285 -22.45 0.06 -24.34
CA LEU A 285 -21.79 -1.24 -24.23
C LEU A 285 -20.29 -1.06 -24.01
N ARG A 286 -19.64 -0.19 -24.78
CA ARG A 286 -18.22 0.14 -24.61
C ARG A 286 -17.91 0.66 -23.20
N LYS A 287 -18.78 1.52 -22.65
CA LYS A 287 -18.62 2.04 -21.29
C LYS A 287 -18.68 0.91 -20.26
N GLU A 288 -19.59 -0.04 -20.40
CA GLU A 288 -19.70 -1.20 -19.50
C GLU A 288 -18.53 -2.18 -19.68
N MET A 289 -18.18 -2.56 -20.91
CA MET A 289 -17.08 -3.50 -21.23
C MET A 289 -15.70 -2.98 -20.79
N SER A 290 -15.55 -1.68 -20.58
CA SER A 290 -14.29 -1.06 -20.12
C SER A 290 -14.13 -1.04 -18.60
N LYS A 291 -15.17 -1.38 -17.83
CA LYS A 291 -15.10 -1.44 -16.36
C LYS A 291 -14.21 -2.61 -15.92
N THR A 292 -13.38 -2.39 -14.91
CA THR A 292 -12.40 -3.38 -14.41
C THR A 292 -12.76 -3.88 -13.00
N SER A 293 -14.05 -4.13 -12.77
CA SER A 293 -14.58 -4.46 -11.45
C SER A 293 -14.06 -5.78 -10.87
N THR A 294 -13.51 -6.66 -11.72
CA THR A 294 -13.08 -8.02 -11.36
C THR A 294 -11.62 -8.21 -11.00
N LYS A 295 -10.73 -7.25 -11.32
CA LYS A 295 -9.29 -7.39 -11.07
C LYS A 295 -8.94 -7.70 -9.61
N LYS A 296 -9.77 -7.27 -8.67
CA LYS A 296 -9.60 -7.56 -7.23
C LYS A 296 -10.01 -9.00 -6.90
N TYR A 297 -11.09 -9.52 -7.46
CA TYR A 297 -11.49 -10.92 -7.29
C TYR A 297 -10.48 -11.88 -7.93
N GLU A 298 -9.94 -11.56 -9.11
CA GLU A 298 -8.87 -12.37 -9.68
C GLU A 298 -7.59 -12.33 -8.82
N ALA A 299 -7.29 -11.19 -8.20
CA ALA A 299 -6.16 -11.08 -7.29
C ALA A 299 -6.39 -11.86 -5.98
N MET A 300 -7.64 -11.89 -5.50
CA MET A 300 -8.07 -12.75 -4.39
C MET A 300 -7.87 -14.21 -4.73
N GLU A 301 -8.42 -14.68 -5.85
CA GLU A 301 -8.27 -16.08 -6.32
C GLU A 301 -6.79 -16.50 -6.43
N ARG A 302 -5.94 -15.64 -7.02
CA ARG A 302 -4.50 -15.93 -7.16
C ARG A 302 -3.73 -15.94 -5.83
N ALA A 303 -4.13 -15.12 -4.86
CA ALA A 303 -3.42 -14.95 -3.59
C ALA A 303 -3.98 -15.82 -2.45
N MET A 304 -5.15 -16.41 -2.64
CA MET A 304 -5.79 -17.29 -1.67
C MET A 304 -4.98 -18.57 -1.49
N CYS A 305 -4.61 -18.85 -0.25
CA CYS A 305 -3.93 -20.06 0.17
C CYS A 305 -4.91 -21.22 0.33
N SER A 306 -4.40 -22.42 0.56
CA SER A 306 -5.18 -23.66 0.69
C SER A 306 -6.20 -23.68 1.85
N ASP A 307 -6.06 -22.77 2.81
CA ASP A 307 -6.95 -22.58 3.96
C ASP A 307 -7.88 -21.36 3.81
N ASP A 308 -8.15 -20.96 2.57
CA ASP A 308 -9.00 -19.83 2.18
C ASP A 308 -8.50 -18.45 2.65
N ARG A 309 -7.24 -18.35 3.10
CA ARG A 309 -6.67 -17.07 3.56
C ARG A 309 -5.80 -16.40 2.52
N ALA A 310 -5.91 -15.08 2.42
CA ALA A 310 -4.96 -14.25 1.70
C ALA A 310 -3.91 -13.68 2.67
N ARG A 311 -2.64 -13.90 2.35
CA ARG A 311 -1.47 -13.55 3.17
C ARG A 311 -0.52 -12.61 2.44
N GLY A 312 0.35 -11.93 3.19
CA GLY A 312 1.32 -10.99 2.60
C GLY A 312 0.67 -9.76 1.95
N LEU A 313 -0.46 -9.31 2.49
CA LEU A 313 -1.24 -8.19 1.94
C LEU A 313 -0.66 -6.83 2.30
N LEU A 314 0.27 -6.76 3.25
CA LEU A 314 0.84 -5.53 3.77
C LEU A 314 2.36 -5.55 3.64
N GLN A 315 2.93 -4.43 3.21
CA GLN A 315 4.37 -4.21 3.26
C GLN A 315 4.71 -3.13 4.29
N PHE A 316 5.44 -3.53 5.32
CA PHE A 316 6.08 -2.63 6.28
C PHE A 316 6.98 -1.60 5.59
N CYS A 317 6.91 -0.34 6.02
CA CYS A 317 7.64 0.79 5.40
C CYS A 317 7.41 0.96 3.89
N GLY A 318 6.29 0.49 3.35
CA GLY A 318 6.01 0.55 1.90
C GLY A 318 5.91 1.97 1.33
N ALA A 319 5.49 2.94 2.14
CA ALA A 319 5.56 4.37 1.81
C ALA A 319 6.91 4.94 2.27
N ASN A 320 7.89 4.98 1.35
CA ASN A 320 9.30 5.31 1.59
C ASN A 320 9.58 6.67 2.27
N ARG A 321 8.59 7.54 2.46
CA ARG A 321 8.75 8.84 3.14
C ARG A 321 8.14 8.91 4.51
N THR A 322 7.04 8.20 4.75
CA THR A 322 6.24 8.30 5.99
C THR A 322 6.30 7.02 6.80
N TRP A 323 6.77 5.93 6.19
CA TRP A 323 6.78 4.56 6.70
C TRP A 323 5.39 3.97 6.95
N ARG A 324 4.35 4.58 6.36
CA ARG A 324 3.05 3.91 6.28
C ARG A 324 3.21 2.60 5.52
N TRP A 325 2.47 1.60 5.95
CA TRP A 325 2.34 0.34 5.23
C TRP A 325 1.78 0.59 3.84
N ALA A 326 2.15 -0.27 2.89
CA ALA A 326 1.56 -0.27 1.57
C ALA A 326 0.84 -1.60 1.28
N GLY A 327 -0.33 -1.54 0.67
CA GLY A 327 -1.05 -2.74 0.23
C GLY A 327 -0.31 -3.50 -0.88
N ARG A 328 -0.29 -4.83 -0.80
CA ARG A 328 0.25 -5.76 -1.80
C ARG A 328 -0.83 -6.75 -2.25
N LEU A 329 -0.58 -7.42 -3.38
CA LEU A 329 -1.50 -8.38 -4.01
C LEU A 329 -2.88 -7.74 -4.28
N ILE A 330 -3.85 -7.98 -3.40
CA ILE A 330 -5.20 -7.42 -3.47
C ILE A 330 -5.19 -5.89 -3.27
N GLN A 331 -4.16 -5.33 -2.61
CA GLN A 331 -4.03 -3.93 -2.23
C GLN A 331 -5.25 -3.42 -1.44
N VAL A 332 -5.37 -3.89 -0.20
CA VAL A 332 -6.51 -3.60 0.70
C VAL A 332 -6.75 -2.10 0.96
N GLN A 333 -5.72 -1.26 0.82
CA GLN A 333 -5.81 0.20 0.92
C GLN A 333 -6.51 0.87 -0.27
N ASN A 334 -6.68 0.16 -1.39
CA ASN A 334 -7.29 0.67 -2.62
C ASN A 334 -8.67 0.03 -2.89
N LEU A 335 -9.34 -0.49 -1.85
CA LEU A 335 -10.67 -1.09 -1.99
C LEU A 335 -11.75 0.01 -2.07
N PRO A 336 -12.64 -0.04 -3.07
CA PRO A 336 -13.72 0.93 -3.21
C PRO A 336 -14.63 0.92 -1.98
N GLN A 337 -15.28 2.05 -1.73
CA GLN A 337 -16.30 2.17 -0.68
C GLN A 337 -17.62 1.58 -1.16
N ASN A 338 -18.39 1.00 -0.23
CA ASN A 338 -19.75 0.53 -0.49
C ASN A 338 -20.71 1.72 -0.61
N LYS A 339 -21.58 1.72 -1.62
CA LYS A 339 -22.57 2.79 -1.90
C LYS A 339 -23.94 2.24 -2.31
N ILE A 340 -24.15 0.95 -2.10
CA ILE A 340 -25.38 0.26 -2.48
C ILE A 340 -26.25 0.07 -1.25
N PRO A 341 -27.57 0.31 -1.33
CA PRO A 341 -28.49 -0.11 -0.28
C PRO A 341 -28.50 -1.65 -0.17
N ASP A 342 -28.91 -2.17 0.99
CA ASP A 342 -29.12 -3.61 1.20
C ASP A 342 -27.93 -4.50 0.79
N LEU A 343 -26.71 -4.05 1.14
CA LEU A 343 -25.45 -4.71 0.79
C LEU A 343 -25.46 -6.23 1.07
N GLY A 344 -26.06 -6.65 2.18
CA GLY A 344 -26.21 -8.07 2.53
C GLY A 344 -27.07 -8.85 1.53
N VAL A 345 -28.18 -8.27 1.06
CA VAL A 345 -29.05 -8.92 0.06
C VAL A 345 -28.32 -9.05 -1.27
N ALA A 346 -27.63 -8.01 -1.73
CA ALA A 346 -26.81 -8.06 -2.95
C ALA A 346 -25.73 -9.13 -2.86
N ARG A 347 -25.07 -9.25 -1.70
CA ARG A 347 -24.06 -10.28 -1.41
C ARG A 347 -24.67 -11.69 -1.50
N GLU A 348 -25.81 -11.92 -0.88
CA GLU A 348 -26.47 -13.24 -0.86
C GLU A 348 -26.95 -13.68 -2.25
N LEU A 349 -27.47 -12.75 -3.06
CA LEU A 349 -27.83 -13.04 -4.45
C LEU A 349 -26.61 -13.44 -5.28
N LEU A 350 -25.47 -12.75 -5.10
CA LEU A 350 -24.22 -13.09 -5.77
C LEU A 350 -23.72 -14.46 -5.32
N HIS A 351 -23.66 -14.68 -4.00
CA HIS A 351 -23.23 -15.94 -3.41
C HIS A 351 -24.09 -17.13 -3.89
N SER A 352 -25.41 -16.91 -4.06
CA SER A 352 -26.35 -17.91 -4.57
C SER A 352 -26.36 -18.07 -6.10
N GLY A 353 -25.54 -17.32 -6.83
CA GLY A 353 -25.48 -17.38 -8.30
C GLY A 353 -26.69 -16.80 -9.03
N LYS A 354 -27.49 -15.93 -8.38
CA LYS A 354 -28.72 -15.33 -8.95
C LYS A 354 -28.41 -14.02 -9.67
N PHE A 355 -27.63 -14.11 -10.74
CA PHE A 355 -27.04 -12.94 -11.41
C PHE A 355 -28.08 -12.03 -12.09
N GLU A 356 -29.13 -12.59 -12.68
CA GLU A 356 -30.21 -11.84 -13.30
C GLU A 356 -30.98 -11.00 -12.25
N ALA A 357 -31.17 -11.55 -11.04
CA ALA A 357 -31.82 -10.83 -9.95
C ALA A 357 -30.96 -9.65 -9.45
N ILE A 358 -29.63 -9.78 -9.45
CA ILE A 358 -28.72 -8.69 -9.11
C ILE A 358 -28.88 -7.53 -10.10
N GLU A 359 -28.89 -7.85 -11.39
CA GLU A 359 -29.05 -6.85 -12.45
C GLU A 359 -30.40 -6.14 -12.35
N LEU A 360 -31.48 -6.89 -12.08
CA LEU A 360 -32.84 -6.35 -11.97
C LEU A 360 -33.05 -5.47 -10.73
N LEU A 361 -32.52 -5.88 -9.57
CA LEU A 361 -32.82 -5.23 -8.29
C LEU A 361 -31.88 -4.10 -7.93
N PHE A 362 -30.66 -4.10 -8.46
CA PHE A 362 -29.61 -3.18 -8.04
C PHE A 362 -29.05 -2.33 -9.18
N ASN A 363 -28.23 -2.93 -10.04
CA ASN A 363 -27.59 -2.27 -11.18
C ASN A 363 -26.83 -3.29 -12.03
N SER A 364 -26.12 -2.81 -13.06
CA SER A 364 -25.26 -3.68 -13.87
C SER A 364 -24.26 -4.47 -12.99
N PRO A 365 -23.97 -5.74 -13.32
CA PRO A 365 -23.04 -6.57 -12.55
C PRO A 365 -21.70 -5.89 -12.25
N PRO A 366 -21.02 -5.18 -13.18
CA PRO A 366 -19.76 -4.52 -12.84
C PRO A 366 -19.89 -3.46 -11.74
N PHE A 367 -21.03 -2.76 -11.67
CA PHE A 367 -21.29 -1.85 -10.57
C PHE A 367 -21.43 -2.64 -9.27
N VAL A 368 -22.31 -3.63 -9.20
CA VAL A 368 -22.57 -4.39 -7.98
C VAL A 368 -21.32 -5.12 -7.49
N LEU A 369 -20.60 -5.79 -8.39
CA LEU A 369 -19.33 -6.47 -8.09
C LEU A 369 -18.31 -5.51 -7.47
N SER A 370 -18.22 -4.27 -7.97
CA SER A 370 -17.34 -3.25 -7.37
C SER A 370 -17.74 -2.84 -5.96
N GLN A 371 -19.04 -2.93 -5.62
CA GLN A 371 -19.55 -2.63 -4.29
C GLN A 371 -19.35 -3.80 -3.31
N LEU A 372 -19.26 -5.03 -3.81
CA LEU A 372 -19.16 -6.24 -2.99
C LEU A 372 -17.72 -6.66 -2.66
N ILE A 373 -16.70 -6.01 -3.23
CA ILE A 373 -15.29 -6.44 -3.09
C ILE A 373 -14.87 -6.58 -1.61
N ARG A 374 -15.25 -5.63 -0.75
CA ARG A 374 -14.92 -5.69 0.68
C ARG A 374 -15.59 -6.88 1.37
N THR A 375 -16.78 -7.26 0.94
CA THR A 375 -17.58 -8.33 1.57
C THR A 375 -17.03 -9.73 1.31
N ALA A 376 -16.03 -9.85 0.42
CA ALA A 376 -15.28 -11.08 0.21
C ALA A 376 -14.31 -11.39 1.35
N PHE A 377 -13.94 -10.41 2.19
CA PHE A 377 -13.19 -10.66 3.41
C PHE A 377 -14.15 -11.03 4.53
N ILE A 378 -13.93 -12.18 5.15
CA ILE A 378 -14.78 -12.75 6.20
C ILE A 378 -13.95 -13.12 7.43
N PRO A 379 -14.54 -13.13 8.64
CA PRO A 379 -13.84 -13.54 9.85
C PRO A 379 -13.51 -15.04 9.84
N SER A 380 -12.68 -15.44 10.82
CA SER A 380 -12.49 -16.87 11.11
C SER A 380 -13.80 -17.50 11.59
N ASP A 381 -13.90 -18.83 11.47
CA ASP A 381 -15.07 -19.56 11.98
C ASP A 381 -15.27 -19.30 13.48
N GLY A 382 -16.50 -18.97 13.88
CA GLY A 382 -16.84 -18.64 15.28
C GLY A 382 -16.47 -17.22 15.71
N CYS A 383 -15.93 -16.40 14.80
CA CYS A 383 -15.57 -15.01 15.05
C CYS A 383 -16.45 -14.04 14.24
N ARG A 384 -16.37 -12.76 14.64
CA ARG A 384 -16.85 -11.59 13.88
C ARG A 384 -15.70 -10.59 13.73
N PHE A 385 -15.82 -9.66 12.78
CA PHE A 385 -14.87 -8.57 12.70
C PHE A 385 -15.22 -7.44 13.67
N ILE A 386 -14.21 -6.94 14.35
CA ILE A 386 -14.23 -5.61 14.97
C ILE A 386 -13.37 -4.70 14.14
N VAL A 387 -13.99 -3.62 13.67
CA VAL A 387 -13.36 -2.62 12.82
C VAL A 387 -13.33 -1.30 13.58
N SER A 388 -12.15 -0.76 13.84
CA SER A 388 -11.99 0.50 14.58
C SER A 388 -11.02 1.43 13.86
N ASP A 389 -11.40 2.70 13.72
CA ASP A 389 -10.67 3.72 12.96
C ASP A 389 -10.47 5.00 13.80
N PHE A 390 -9.38 5.72 13.51
CA PHE A 390 -9.19 7.04 14.07
C PHE A 390 -10.00 8.10 13.32
N SER A 391 -10.89 8.76 14.05
CA SER A 391 -11.67 9.87 13.49
C SER A 391 -10.79 11.06 13.09
N ALA A 392 -10.48 11.21 11.79
CA ALA A 392 -9.73 12.33 11.20
C ALA A 392 -8.35 12.58 11.85
N ILE A 393 -7.55 11.52 12.04
CA ILE A 393 -6.26 11.58 12.73
C ILE A 393 -5.31 12.64 12.17
N GLU A 394 -5.20 12.77 10.85
CA GLU A 394 -4.26 13.71 10.25
C GLU A 394 -4.63 15.17 10.55
N ALA A 395 -5.93 15.49 10.58
CA ALA A 395 -6.42 16.81 10.97
C ALA A 395 -6.14 17.11 12.47
N ARG A 396 -6.19 16.09 13.32
CA ARG A 396 -5.80 16.20 14.74
C ARG A 396 -4.31 16.43 14.90
N VAL A 397 -3.51 15.66 14.18
CA VAL A 397 -2.04 15.71 14.24
C VAL A 397 -1.53 17.05 13.73
N ILE A 398 -2.01 17.56 12.60
CA ILE A 398 -1.57 18.87 12.10
C ILE A 398 -1.97 20.01 13.04
N ALA A 399 -3.18 19.97 13.60
CA ALA A 399 -3.63 20.96 14.57
C ALA A 399 -2.81 20.92 15.86
N TRP A 400 -2.48 19.71 16.35
CA TRP A 400 -1.63 19.51 17.51
C TRP A 400 -0.22 20.04 17.23
N LEU A 401 0.43 19.60 16.15
CA LEU A 401 1.77 20.07 15.76
C LEU A 401 1.84 21.57 15.53
N ALA A 402 0.78 22.20 15.01
CA ALA A 402 0.71 23.65 14.80
C ALA A 402 0.38 24.43 16.09
N GLY A 403 -0.24 23.79 17.09
CA GLY A 403 -0.83 24.45 18.24
C GLY A 403 -2.11 25.24 17.91
N GLU A 404 -2.88 24.79 16.90
CA GLU A 404 -4.09 25.45 16.40
C GLU A 404 -5.26 25.28 17.39
N SER A 405 -5.48 26.29 18.23
CA SER A 405 -6.23 26.13 19.48
C SER A 405 -7.72 25.88 19.26
N TRP A 406 -8.34 26.51 18.25
CA TRP A 406 -9.77 26.33 17.98
C TRP A 406 -10.07 24.89 17.51
N ARG A 407 -9.22 24.32 16.64
CA ARG A 407 -9.32 22.93 16.21
C ARG A 407 -9.15 21.97 17.37
N MET A 408 -8.16 22.21 18.22
CA MET A 408 -7.94 21.39 19.41
C MET A 408 -9.14 21.42 20.37
N LYS A 409 -9.85 22.56 20.48
CA LYS A 409 -11.11 22.64 21.24
C LYS A 409 -12.22 21.79 20.60
N VAL A 410 -12.40 21.86 19.27
CA VAL A 410 -13.38 21.04 18.52
C VAL A 410 -13.11 19.54 18.72
N PHE A 411 -11.85 19.13 18.64
CA PHE A 411 -11.47 17.72 18.80
C PHE A 411 -11.62 17.18 20.22
N LYS A 412 -11.53 18.05 21.23
CA LYS A 412 -11.79 17.72 22.65
C LYS A 412 -13.27 17.76 23.01
N SER A 413 -14.13 18.36 22.17
CA SER A 413 -15.57 18.43 22.37
C SER A 413 -16.30 17.42 21.47
N HIS A 414 -17.08 17.88 20.50
CA HIS A 414 -17.94 17.06 19.65
C HIS A 414 -17.19 16.43 18.46
N GLY A 415 -15.99 16.90 18.11
CA GLY A 415 -15.15 16.32 17.07
C GLY A 415 -15.61 16.54 15.62
N LYS A 416 -16.66 17.33 15.39
CA LYS A 416 -17.24 17.63 14.07
C LYS A 416 -16.39 18.68 13.31
N ILE A 417 -15.22 18.26 12.86
CA ILE A 417 -14.20 19.18 12.31
C ILE A 417 -14.63 19.82 10.99
N TYR A 418 -15.38 19.13 10.13
CA TYR A 418 -15.78 19.68 8.83
C TYR A 418 -16.81 20.80 8.98
N GLU A 419 -17.77 20.62 9.88
CA GLU A 419 -18.77 21.59 10.27
C GLU A 419 -18.11 22.80 10.94
N ALA A 420 -17.16 22.56 11.85
CA ALA A 420 -16.41 23.63 12.50
C ALA A 420 -15.52 24.41 11.52
N SER A 421 -14.84 23.73 10.58
CA SER A 421 -14.06 24.39 9.52
C SER A 421 -14.94 25.27 8.65
N ALA A 422 -16.11 24.78 8.24
CA ALA A 422 -17.08 25.59 7.48
C ALA A 422 -17.56 26.81 8.29
N SER A 423 -17.91 26.60 9.57
CA SER A 423 -18.31 27.69 10.48
C SER A 423 -17.25 28.78 10.58
N HIS A 424 -15.98 28.41 10.78
CA HIS A 424 -14.85 29.35 10.87
C HIS A 424 -14.49 30.03 9.54
N MET A 425 -14.70 29.36 8.40
CA MET A 425 -14.43 29.94 7.08
C MET A 425 -15.51 30.94 6.67
N PHE A 426 -16.78 30.61 6.91
CA PHE A 426 -17.93 31.37 6.41
C PHE A 426 -18.65 32.20 7.48
N HIS A 427 -18.20 32.14 8.73
CA HIS A 427 -18.77 32.89 9.86
C HIS A 427 -20.25 32.56 10.13
N VAL A 428 -20.62 31.29 9.91
CA VAL A 428 -21.97 30.75 10.16
C VAL A 428 -21.96 29.91 11.44
N PRO A 429 -22.96 29.99 12.33
CA PRO A 429 -23.06 29.13 13.51
C PRO A 429 -22.97 27.64 13.16
N ILE A 430 -22.25 26.85 13.96
CA ILE A 430 -22.03 25.42 13.68
C ILE A 430 -23.33 24.62 13.71
N GLU A 431 -24.30 25.06 14.52
CA GLU A 431 -25.62 24.47 14.69
C GLU A 431 -26.45 24.50 13.39
N GLU A 432 -26.16 25.46 12.50
CA GLU A 432 -26.83 25.62 11.21
C GLU A 432 -26.21 24.72 10.11
N ILE A 433 -25.05 24.09 10.38
CA ILE A 433 -24.31 23.27 9.43
C ILE A 433 -24.58 21.79 9.71
N THR A 434 -25.67 21.29 9.14
CA THR A 434 -26.11 19.89 9.29
C THR A 434 -25.56 18.96 8.20
N LYS A 435 -25.77 17.65 8.37
CA LYS A 435 -25.40 16.61 7.40
C LYS A 435 -26.27 16.79 6.14
N GLY A 436 -25.68 17.29 5.06
CA GLY A 436 -26.37 17.63 3.81
C GLY A 436 -26.29 19.11 3.42
N ASN A 437 -25.90 19.99 4.35
CA ASN A 437 -25.66 21.40 4.06
C ASN A 437 -24.44 21.55 3.11
N PRO A 438 -24.55 22.29 1.99
CA PRO A 438 -23.44 22.54 1.07
C PRO A 438 -22.18 23.10 1.75
N LEU A 439 -22.32 23.93 2.78
CA LEU A 439 -21.19 24.50 3.53
C LEU A 439 -20.33 23.41 4.18
N ARG A 440 -20.95 22.32 4.66
CA ARG A 440 -20.22 21.17 5.21
C ARG A 440 -19.33 20.51 4.16
N GLN A 441 -19.82 20.39 2.92
CA GLN A 441 -19.02 19.85 1.81
C GLN A 441 -17.85 20.78 1.50
N LYS A 442 -18.09 22.10 1.43
CA LYS A 442 -17.01 23.10 1.24
C LYS A 442 -15.94 22.97 2.34
N GLY A 443 -16.36 22.89 3.61
CA GLY A 443 -15.47 22.69 4.75
C GLY A 443 -14.68 21.38 4.70
N LYS A 444 -15.32 20.27 4.30
CA LYS A 444 -14.66 18.96 4.13
C LYS A 444 -13.59 18.98 3.05
N ILE A 445 -13.91 19.51 1.87
CA ILE A 445 -12.96 19.57 0.74
C ILE A 445 -11.78 20.48 1.11
N ALA A 446 -12.06 21.64 1.71
CA ALA A 446 -11.03 22.57 2.18
C ALA A 446 -10.09 21.90 3.20
N GLU A 447 -10.64 21.17 4.17
CA GLU A 447 -9.86 20.47 5.18
C GLU A 447 -8.90 19.44 4.58
N LEU A 448 -9.37 18.66 3.60
CA LEU A 448 -8.58 17.62 2.97
C LEU A 448 -7.57 18.16 1.96
N ALA A 449 -7.89 19.25 1.26
CA ALA A 449 -7.07 19.78 0.18
C ALA A 449 -6.02 20.80 0.65
N LEU A 450 -6.34 21.63 1.66
CA LEU A 450 -5.58 22.85 1.94
C LEU A 450 -4.59 22.71 3.10
N GLY A 451 -4.73 21.67 3.93
CA GLY A 451 -3.88 21.41 5.11
C GLY A 451 -2.38 21.36 4.84
N TYR A 452 -1.97 21.09 3.60
CA TYR A 452 -0.58 20.91 3.20
C TYR A 452 -0.17 21.84 2.03
N GLY A 453 -0.69 23.06 2.03
CA GLY A 453 -0.34 24.07 1.03
C GLY A 453 -0.99 23.84 -0.34
N GLY A 454 -2.05 23.04 -0.40
CA GLY A 454 -2.89 22.93 -1.58
C GLY A 454 -3.47 24.28 -2.00
N SER A 455 -3.80 24.38 -3.28
CA SER A 455 -4.40 25.55 -3.91
C SER A 455 -5.52 25.08 -4.84
N ILE A 456 -5.94 25.93 -5.78
CA ILE A 456 -7.02 25.67 -6.76
C ILE A 456 -6.92 24.26 -7.37
N GLY A 457 -5.76 23.89 -7.92
CA GLY A 457 -5.58 22.56 -8.53
C GLY A 457 -5.77 21.38 -7.56
N ALA A 458 -5.50 21.54 -6.27
CA ALA A 458 -5.77 20.51 -5.27
C ALA A 458 -7.27 20.38 -4.98
N LEU A 459 -8.00 21.50 -4.94
CA LEU A 459 -9.46 21.51 -4.81
C LEU A 459 -10.12 20.85 -6.02
N GLU A 460 -9.67 21.17 -7.24
CA GLU A 460 -10.14 20.56 -8.48
C GLU A 460 -9.91 19.05 -8.50
N ALA A 461 -8.70 18.60 -8.13
CA ALA A 461 -8.36 17.18 -8.06
C ALA A 461 -9.22 16.42 -7.04
N MET A 462 -9.60 17.07 -5.94
CA MET A 462 -10.52 16.54 -4.94
C MET A 462 -12.01 16.59 -5.37
N GLY A 463 -12.28 17.07 -6.59
CA GLY A 463 -13.61 17.06 -7.20
C GLY A 463 -14.47 18.26 -6.84
N ALA A 464 -13.89 19.37 -6.38
CA ALA A 464 -14.64 20.59 -6.01
C ALA A 464 -15.68 20.98 -7.08
N LEU A 465 -15.27 21.07 -8.34
CA LEU A 465 -16.16 21.43 -9.46
C LEU A 465 -17.26 20.39 -9.68
N LYS A 466 -16.95 19.09 -9.55
CA LYS A 466 -17.94 18.00 -9.67
C LYS A 466 -18.96 18.00 -8.55
N MET A 467 -18.65 18.67 -7.44
CA MET A 467 -19.50 18.82 -6.26
C MET A 467 -20.31 20.13 -6.28
N GLY A 468 -20.29 20.86 -7.40
CA GLY A 468 -21.08 22.08 -7.60
C GLY A 468 -20.45 23.36 -7.07
N LEU A 469 -19.13 23.38 -6.87
CA LEU A 469 -18.37 24.62 -6.61
C LEU A 469 -18.00 25.29 -7.93
N ASP A 470 -18.17 26.61 -8.00
CA ASP A 470 -17.72 27.39 -9.15
C ASP A 470 -16.20 27.63 -9.09
N ALA A 471 -15.55 27.65 -10.25
CA ALA A 471 -14.10 27.85 -10.33
C ALA A 471 -13.66 29.19 -9.71
N ASP A 472 -14.51 30.22 -9.85
CA ASP A 472 -14.29 31.56 -9.32
C ASP A 472 -14.37 31.62 -7.79
N GLU A 473 -15.04 30.67 -7.13
CA GLU A 473 -15.10 30.59 -5.66
C GLU A 473 -13.85 29.93 -5.05
N LEU A 474 -13.06 29.19 -5.83
CA LEU A 474 -11.92 28.41 -5.31
C LEU A 474 -10.80 29.27 -4.68
N PRO A 475 -10.39 30.41 -5.27
CA PRO A 475 -9.40 31.29 -4.65
C PRO A 475 -9.83 31.83 -3.27
N ASP A 476 -11.11 32.18 -3.12
CA ASP A 476 -11.66 32.69 -1.87
C ASP A 476 -11.70 31.60 -0.80
N LEU A 477 -12.04 30.36 -1.18
CA LEU A 477 -11.95 29.21 -0.27
C LEU A 477 -10.54 28.97 0.25
N VAL A 478 -9.53 29.08 -0.62
CA VAL A 478 -8.12 28.96 -0.22
C VAL A 478 -7.75 30.05 0.79
N THR A 479 -8.15 31.29 0.52
CA THR A 479 -7.85 32.45 1.37
C THR A 479 -8.57 32.34 2.72
N ALA A 480 -9.87 32.03 2.72
CA ALA A 480 -10.66 31.85 3.92
C ALA A 480 -10.06 30.76 4.83
N TRP A 481 -9.73 29.58 4.27
CA TRP A 481 -9.14 28.51 5.06
C TRP A 481 -7.80 28.93 5.68
N ARG A 482 -6.91 29.59 4.92
CA ARG A 482 -5.61 30.05 5.45
C ARG A 482 -5.78 31.08 6.57
N ASN A 483 -6.72 32.02 6.41
CA ASN A 483 -7.02 33.03 7.42
C ASN A 483 -7.61 32.41 8.70
N SER A 484 -8.42 31.36 8.59
CA SER A 484 -8.93 30.61 9.74
C SER A 484 -7.88 29.70 10.38
N ASN A 485 -6.73 29.46 9.75
CA ASN A 485 -5.71 28.48 10.17
C ASN A 485 -4.28 29.05 10.22
N PRO A 486 -4.06 30.22 10.85
CA PRO A 486 -2.79 30.94 10.76
C PRO A 486 -1.62 30.15 11.35
N LYS A 487 -1.84 29.31 12.37
CA LYS A 487 -0.74 28.55 12.98
C LYS A 487 -0.32 27.35 12.15
N ILE A 488 -1.26 26.75 11.41
CA ILE A 488 -0.93 25.70 10.44
C ILE A 488 -0.11 26.30 9.28
N VAL A 489 -0.51 27.46 8.77
CA VAL A 489 0.27 28.17 7.73
C VAL A 489 1.66 28.54 8.24
N LYS A 490 1.77 29.01 9.49
CA LYS A 490 3.06 29.28 10.12
C LYS A 490 3.92 28.01 10.23
N LEU A 491 3.35 26.89 10.63
CA LEU A 491 4.06 25.60 10.71
C LEU A 491 4.69 25.21 9.37
N TRP A 492 4.00 25.43 8.24
CA TRP A 492 4.54 25.15 6.92
C TRP A 492 5.88 25.86 6.68
N TRP A 493 5.92 27.16 6.97
CA TRP A 493 7.09 28.00 6.69
C TRP A 493 8.18 27.86 7.76
N ASP A 494 7.81 27.56 9.01
CA ASP A 494 8.77 27.17 10.05
C ASP A 494 9.50 25.88 9.66
N VAL A 495 8.77 24.88 9.15
CA VAL A 495 9.34 23.63 8.65
C VAL A 495 10.23 23.86 7.42
N ASP A 496 9.79 24.70 6.48
CA ASP A 496 10.59 25.08 5.31
C ASP A 496 11.93 25.69 5.73
N LYS A 497 11.88 26.71 6.59
CA LYS A 497 13.06 27.40 7.13
C LYS A 497 13.97 26.43 7.88
N ALA A 498 13.42 25.61 8.76
CA ALA A 498 14.21 24.68 9.57
C ALA A 498 14.92 23.63 8.70
N ALA A 499 14.24 23.08 7.70
CA ALA A 499 14.83 22.13 6.76
C ALA A 499 15.94 22.78 5.92
N MET A 500 15.72 23.99 5.39
CA MET A 500 16.74 24.71 4.63
C MET A 500 17.94 25.08 5.49
N THR A 501 17.74 25.58 6.72
CA THR A 501 18.82 25.91 7.65
C THR A 501 19.63 24.66 7.99
N ALA A 502 18.98 23.53 8.32
CA ALA A 502 19.68 22.30 8.64
C ALA A 502 20.56 21.78 7.48
N VAL A 503 20.09 21.92 6.23
CA VAL A 503 20.84 21.52 5.03
C VAL A 503 21.94 22.54 4.68
N ARG A 504 21.71 23.84 4.88
CA ARG A 504 22.69 24.88 4.55
C ARG A 504 23.83 24.96 5.56
N GLU A 505 23.49 24.93 6.84
CA GLU A 505 24.42 25.21 7.95
C GLU A 505 24.94 23.91 8.59
N HIS A 506 24.42 22.75 8.18
CA HIS A 506 24.77 21.43 8.73
C HIS A 506 24.62 21.34 10.26
N MET A 507 23.73 22.14 10.84
CA MET A 507 23.45 22.14 12.28
C MET A 507 22.04 21.64 12.58
N PRO A 508 21.81 21.02 13.75
CA PRO A 508 20.48 20.64 14.17
C PRO A 508 19.58 21.87 14.38
N VAL A 509 18.38 21.85 13.82
CA VAL A 509 17.35 22.89 14.02
C VAL A 509 16.13 22.25 14.67
N ARG A 510 15.79 22.70 15.87
CA ARG A 510 14.62 22.21 16.61
C ARG A 510 13.47 23.19 16.45
N ILE A 511 12.28 22.66 16.15
CA ILE A 511 11.03 23.41 16.16
C ILE A 511 10.08 22.84 17.24
N GLN A 512 8.86 23.37 17.30
CA GLN A 512 7.84 22.95 18.27
C GLN A 512 7.52 21.45 18.24
N TYR A 513 7.02 20.93 19.37
CA TYR A 513 6.70 19.52 19.62
C TYR A 513 7.84 18.52 19.40
N GLY A 514 9.09 18.97 19.57
CA GLY A 514 10.25 18.06 19.56
C GLY A 514 10.72 17.65 18.16
N ILE A 515 10.15 18.23 17.10
CA ILE A 515 10.62 17.98 15.73
C ILE A 515 12.03 18.60 15.58
N THR A 516 12.98 17.79 15.12
CA THR A 516 14.37 18.21 14.93
C THR A 516 14.87 17.87 13.54
N PHE A 517 15.29 18.87 12.79
CA PHE A 517 15.95 18.74 11.49
C PHE A 517 17.44 18.64 11.70
N SER A 518 18.12 17.75 11.00
CA SER A 518 19.58 17.62 11.07
C SER A 518 20.14 17.08 9.76
N TYR A 519 21.35 17.50 9.41
CA TYR A 519 22.06 16.97 8.26
C TYR A 519 23.23 16.09 8.72
N LYS A 520 23.34 14.86 8.19
CA LYS A 520 24.45 13.95 8.50
C LYS A 520 24.73 13.03 7.32
N ASP A 521 26.01 12.96 6.92
CA ASP A 521 26.55 12.10 5.85
C ASP A 521 25.69 12.03 4.58
N GLY A 522 25.19 13.18 4.10
CA GLY A 522 24.38 13.24 2.89
C GLY A 522 22.90 12.91 3.09
N PHE A 523 22.41 12.87 4.33
CA PHE A 523 20.98 12.76 4.64
C PHE A 523 20.49 13.99 5.39
N LEU A 524 19.32 14.50 5.01
CA LEU A 524 18.50 15.32 5.89
C LEU A 524 17.60 14.38 6.68
N PHE A 525 17.71 14.44 8.00
CA PHE A 525 16.85 13.73 8.93
C PHE A 525 15.85 14.68 9.58
N ILE A 526 14.60 14.24 9.68
CA ILE A 526 13.54 14.89 10.46
C ILE A 526 13.17 13.94 11.60
N LYS A 527 13.68 14.21 12.81
CA LYS A 527 13.28 13.48 14.02
C LYS A 527 11.86 13.90 14.40
N LEU A 528 10.98 12.92 14.54
CA LEU A 528 9.58 13.09 14.94
C LEU A 528 9.44 13.06 16.47
N PRO A 529 8.27 13.47 17.02
CA PRO A 529 7.99 13.38 18.46
C PRO A 529 8.15 11.95 19.02
N SER A 530 7.78 10.94 18.24
CA SER A 530 7.97 9.51 18.55
C SER A 530 9.44 9.07 18.64
N GLY A 531 10.37 9.93 18.21
CA GLY A 531 11.81 9.69 18.25
C GLY A 531 12.42 9.10 16.98
N ARG A 532 11.61 8.48 16.10
CA ARG A 532 12.08 8.00 14.79
C ARG A 532 12.39 9.16 13.84
N LYS A 533 13.10 8.86 12.74
CA LYS A 533 13.60 9.88 11.81
C LYS A 533 13.13 9.60 10.39
N LEU A 534 12.51 10.58 9.75
CA LEU A 534 12.34 10.58 8.30
C LEU A 534 13.67 10.93 7.64
N ALA A 535 14.00 10.29 6.52
CA ALA A 535 15.28 10.45 5.85
C ALA A 535 15.10 10.92 4.40
N TYR A 536 15.90 11.92 4.01
CA TYR A 536 15.93 12.49 2.67
C TYR A 536 17.35 12.41 2.13
N VAL A 537 17.53 11.65 1.05
CA VAL A 537 18.85 11.30 0.50
C VAL A 537 19.41 12.45 -0.33
N LYS A 538 20.69 12.78 -0.13
CA LYS A 538 21.46 13.80 -0.86
C LYS A 538 20.68 15.12 -1.06
N PRO A 539 20.21 15.75 0.04
CA PRO A 539 19.46 16.99 -0.05
C PRO A 539 20.35 18.11 -0.60
N LYS A 540 19.79 18.99 -1.44
CA LYS A 540 20.47 20.16 -1.99
C LYS A 540 19.50 21.33 -2.08
N ILE A 541 20.01 22.54 -1.80
CA ILE A 541 19.31 23.78 -2.08
C ILE A 541 19.68 24.22 -3.50
N LYS A 542 18.68 24.53 -4.32
CA LYS A 542 18.84 25.04 -5.69
C LYS A 542 18.00 26.30 -5.87
N ASP A 543 18.24 27.03 -6.96
CA ASP A 543 17.33 28.10 -7.37
C ASP A 543 15.98 27.49 -7.76
N GLY A 544 14.94 27.86 -7.02
CA GLY A 544 13.58 27.41 -7.25
C GLY A 544 12.80 28.33 -8.17
N LYS A 545 11.50 28.02 -8.32
CA LYS A 545 10.57 28.87 -9.07
C LYS A 545 10.43 30.24 -8.41
N PHE A 546 10.24 31.27 -9.22
CA PHE A 546 10.02 32.65 -8.77
C PHE A 546 11.17 33.24 -7.92
N GLY A 547 12.41 32.81 -8.16
CA GLY A 547 13.60 33.35 -7.51
C GLY A 547 13.73 33.00 -6.02
N ARG A 548 12.97 32.01 -5.53
CA ARG A 548 13.08 31.51 -4.15
C ARG A 548 13.92 30.24 -4.11
N PRO A 549 14.83 30.07 -3.13
CA PRO A 549 15.53 28.81 -2.95
C PRO A 549 14.55 27.64 -2.79
N ALA A 550 14.84 26.51 -3.43
CA ALA A 550 14.07 25.28 -3.31
C ALA A 550 14.93 24.16 -2.73
N LEU A 551 14.35 23.39 -1.81
CA LEU A 551 14.98 22.19 -1.28
C LEU A 551 14.68 21.01 -2.23
N THR A 552 15.71 20.26 -2.59
CA THR A 552 15.60 19.08 -3.45
C THR A 552 16.29 17.90 -2.80
N TYR A 553 15.93 16.67 -3.15
CA TYR A 553 16.56 15.45 -2.64
C TYR A 553 16.46 14.32 -3.67
N GLU A 554 17.20 13.24 -3.49
CA GLU A 554 17.14 12.05 -4.35
C GLU A 554 16.14 11.03 -3.79
N GLY A 555 15.30 10.48 -4.67
CA GLY A 555 14.22 9.61 -4.25
C GLY A 555 13.55 8.87 -5.39
N MET A 556 12.70 7.90 -5.03
CA MET A 556 11.84 7.20 -5.97
C MET A 556 10.67 8.10 -6.37
N ASP A 557 10.58 8.45 -7.66
CA ASP A 557 9.40 9.12 -8.19
C ASP A 557 8.19 8.18 -8.18
N GLN A 558 7.04 8.71 -7.75
CA GLN A 558 5.85 7.89 -7.53
C GLN A 558 5.13 7.53 -8.83
N ILE A 559 5.34 8.27 -9.92
CA ILE A 559 4.67 8.08 -11.20
C ILE A 559 5.55 7.24 -12.13
N LYS A 560 6.77 7.69 -12.40
CA LYS A 560 7.73 7.04 -13.29
C LYS A 560 8.37 5.80 -12.67
N LYS A 561 8.33 5.66 -11.34
CA LYS A 561 9.00 4.58 -10.58
C LYS A 561 10.51 4.53 -10.85
N THR A 562 11.12 5.70 -11.02
CA THR A 562 12.57 5.86 -11.25
C THR A 562 13.21 6.63 -10.10
N TRP A 563 14.49 6.36 -9.84
CA TRP A 563 15.27 7.14 -8.88
C TRP A 563 15.71 8.46 -9.52
N GLU A 564 15.18 9.59 -9.04
CA GLU A 564 15.47 10.91 -9.58
C GLU A 564 15.57 11.97 -8.48
N ARG A 565 15.92 13.20 -8.87
CA ARG A 565 15.95 14.34 -7.95
C ARG A 565 14.55 14.99 -7.91
N ILE A 566 14.00 15.10 -6.72
CA ILE A 566 12.63 15.53 -6.45
C ILE A 566 12.66 16.86 -5.68
N ASP A 567 11.80 17.79 -6.08
CA ASP A 567 11.59 19.06 -5.37
C ASP A 567 10.71 18.84 -4.13
N THR A 568 11.00 19.57 -3.06
CA THR A 568 10.17 19.62 -1.85
C THR A 568 10.15 21.03 -1.28
N TYR A 569 9.18 21.27 -0.41
CA TYR A 569 8.95 22.55 0.23
C TYR A 569 8.23 22.31 1.57
N GLY A 570 8.20 23.31 2.44
CA GLY A 570 7.64 23.23 3.80
C GLY A 570 6.31 22.48 3.92
N PRO A 571 5.24 22.92 3.24
CA PRO A 571 3.95 22.22 3.25
C PRO A 571 4.02 20.73 2.89
N LYS A 572 4.84 20.33 1.90
CA LYS A 572 5.03 18.90 1.55
C LYS A 572 5.78 18.13 2.64
N LEU A 573 6.75 18.76 3.30
CA LEU A 573 7.41 18.17 4.46
C LEU A 573 6.44 18.04 5.64
N VAL A 574 5.57 19.02 5.86
CA VAL A 574 4.51 18.96 6.88
C VAL A 574 3.55 17.81 6.60
N GLU A 575 3.12 17.59 5.35
CA GLU A 575 2.33 16.41 4.97
C GLU A 575 3.02 15.10 5.39
N ASN A 576 4.30 14.95 5.04
CA ASN A 576 5.05 13.75 5.39
C ASN A 576 5.17 13.58 6.92
N ILE A 577 5.43 14.66 7.66
CA ILE A 577 5.51 14.65 9.12
C ILE A 577 4.17 14.24 9.74
N VAL A 578 3.06 14.79 9.26
CA VAL A 578 1.72 14.51 9.79
C VAL A 578 1.31 13.07 9.51
N GLN A 579 1.46 12.60 8.27
CA GLN A 579 1.20 11.20 7.90
C GLN A 579 2.09 10.23 8.68
N ALA A 580 3.34 10.60 8.94
CA ALA A 580 4.27 9.81 9.72
C ALA A 580 3.86 9.72 11.20
N VAL A 581 3.46 10.83 11.81
CA VAL A 581 2.97 10.85 13.20
C VAL A 581 1.64 10.11 13.33
N ALA A 582 0.73 10.21 12.34
CA ALA A 582 -0.50 9.42 12.32
C ALA A 582 -0.22 7.91 12.26
N ARG A 583 0.72 7.49 11.40
CA ARG A 583 1.23 6.11 11.37
C ARG A 583 1.75 5.69 12.74
N ASP A 584 2.50 6.54 13.42
CA ASP A 584 3.08 6.20 14.73
C ASP A 584 2.01 6.05 15.81
N CYS A 585 0.92 6.82 15.73
CA CYS A 585 -0.24 6.63 16.60
C CYS A 585 -0.89 5.26 16.34
N LEU A 586 -1.09 4.88 15.07
CA LEU A 586 -1.59 3.55 14.73
C LEU A 586 -0.65 2.45 15.22
N ALA A 587 0.66 2.59 15.03
CA ALA A 587 1.67 1.63 15.44
C ALA A 587 1.64 1.34 16.95
N VAL A 588 1.58 2.39 17.78
CA VAL A 588 1.46 2.24 19.24
C VAL A 588 0.20 1.46 19.61
N ASN A 589 -0.93 1.78 18.96
CA ASN A 589 -2.20 1.14 19.29
C ASN A 589 -2.29 -0.30 18.75
N MET A 590 -1.69 -0.61 17.61
CA MET A 590 -1.56 -2.00 17.14
C MET A 590 -0.77 -2.85 18.13
N LEU A 591 0.32 -2.33 18.70
CA LEU A 591 1.08 -3.04 19.74
C LEU A 591 0.26 -3.20 21.02
N ARG A 592 -0.49 -2.19 21.46
CA ARG A 592 -1.38 -2.30 22.62
C ARG A 592 -2.48 -3.34 22.43
N LEU A 593 -3.03 -3.44 21.22
CA LEU A 593 -4.05 -4.44 20.87
C LEU A 593 -3.46 -5.85 20.85
N ASP A 594 -2.26 -6.03 20.28
CA ASP A 594 -1.51 -7.30 20.31
C ASP A 594 -1.20 -7.71 21.77
N ASP A 595 -0.72 -6.78 22.60
CA ASP A 595 -0.44 -7.01 24.03
C ASP A 595 -1.72 -7.36 24.83
N ALA A 596 -2.88 -6.85 24.41
CA ALA A 596 -4.19 -7.19 24.99
C ALA A 596 -4.75 -8.53 24.47
N GLY A 597 -4.06 -9.19 23.53
CA GLY A 597 -4.45 -10.50 23.00
C GLY A 597 -5.43 -10.45 21.82
N TYR A 598 -5.61 -9.29 21.17
CA TYR A 598 -6.47 -9.18 19.99
C TYR A 598 -5.74 -9.56 18.69
N ASP A 599 -6.37 -10.42 17.91
CA ASP A 599 -5.86 -10.88 16.62
C ASP A 599 -6.13 -9.85 15.50
N ILE A 600 -5.13 -9.03 15.18
CA ILE A 600 -5.17 -8.15 14.01
C ILE A 600 -4.99 -9.00 12.73
N ARG A 601 -5.99 -9.00 11.83
CA ARG A 601 -5.92 -9.73 10.56
C ARG A 601 -5.46 -8.87 9.39
N MET A 602 -5.82 -7.59 9.42
CA MET A 602 -5.32 -6.59 8.50
C MET A 602 -5.60 -5.19 9.06
N HIS A 603 -5.05 -4.17 8.41
CA HIS A 603 -5.36 -2.79 8.71
C HIS A 603 -5.37 -1.96 7.41
N VAL A 604 -6.20 -0.94 7.36
CA VAL A 604 -6.47 -0.14 6.16
C VAL A 604 -6.41 1.35 6.52
N HIS A 605 -5.41 2.05 6.02
CA HIS A 605 -5.11 3.44 6.43
C HIS A 605 -4.89 3.55 7.94
N ASP A 606 -5.85 4.09 8.68
CA ASP A 606 -5.84 4.32 10.13
C ASP A 606 -6.80 3.38 10.88
N GLU A 607 -7.40 2.43 10.16
CA GLU A 607 -8.38 1.43 10.63
C GLU A 607 -7.70 0.07 10.90
N VAL A 608 -8.00 -0.55 12.03
CA VAL A 608 -7.64 -1.95 12.34
C VAL A 608 -8.85 -2.87 12.14
N ILE A 609 -8.59 -4.08 11.63
CA ILE A 609 -9.59 -5.12 11.44
C ILE A 609 -9.16 -6.34 12.24
N LEU A 610 -9.92 -6.64 13.29
CA LEU A 610 -9.64 -7.68 14.28
C LEU A 610 -10.57 -8.87 14.06
N ASP A 611 -10.05 -10.08 14.22
CA ASP A 611 -10.85 -11.29 14.40
C ASP A 611 -11.18 -11.42 15.89
N VAL A 612 -12.46 -11.44 16.24
CA VAL A 612 -12.88 -11.53 17.65
C VAL A 612 -13.90 -12.66 17.82
N PRO A 613 -13.71 -13.59 18.76
CA PRO A 613 -14.68 -14.64 19.05
C PRO A 613 -16.06 -14.07 19.36
N ASN A 614 -17.12 -14.72 18.87
CA ASN A 614 -18.51 -14.30 19.11
C ASN A 614 -18.91 -14.32 20.59
N THR A 615 -18.14 -15.00 21.43
CA THR A 615 -18.32 -15.04 22.89
C THR A 615 -17.86 -13.77 23.60
N ASP A 616 -16.98 -12.97 23.00
CA ASP A 616 -16.51 -11.71 23.58
C ASP A 616 -17.38 -10.55 23.08
N THR A 617 -18.43 -10.24 23.83
CA THR A 617 -19.43 -9.21 23.47
C THR A 617 -18.99 -7.79 23.80
N ASP A 618 -17.96 -7.60 24.62
CA ASP A 618 -17.49 -6.29 25.09
C ASP A 618 -16.31 -5.75 24.27
N ALA A 619 -15.75 -6.58 23.40
CA ALA A 619 -14.54 -6.27 22.65
C ALA A 619 -14.59 -4.96 21.85
N LEU A 620 -15.73 -4.55 21.26
CA LEU A 620 -15.78 -3.28 20.52
C LEU A 620 -15.47 -2.08 21.44
N ALA A 621 -16.07 -2.07 22.63
CA ALA A 621 -15.85 -1.02 23.61
C ALA A 621 -14.40 -1.03 24.11
N GLN A 622 -13.86 -2.22 24.41
CA GLN A 622 -12.48 -2.38 24.90
C GLN A 622 -11.44 -1.97 23.84
N VAL A 623 -11.63 -2.36 22.58
CA VAL A 623 -10.76 -1.95 21.46
C VAL A 623 -10.77 -0.43 21.27
N ASN A 624 -11.96 0.19 21.28
CA ASN A 624 -12.08 1.64 21.15
C ASN A 624 -11.44 2.38 22.34
N GLU A 625 -11.55 1.83 23.55
CA GLU A 625 -10.90 2.36 24.74
C GLU A 625 -9.37 2.31 24.61
N ILE A 626 -8.81 1.15 24.26
CA ILE A 626 -7.37 0.94 24.04
C ILE A 626 -6.85 1.94 23.00
N MET A 627 -7.52 2.05 21.85
CA MET A 627 -7.11 2.94 20.78
C MET A 627 -7.22 4.44 21.14
N SER A 628 -8.07 4.79 22.10
CA SER A 628 -8.26 6.18 22.56
C SER A 628 -7.32 6.58 23.70
N GLN A 629 -6.52 5.65 24.23
CA GLN A 629 -5.57 5.95 25.30
C GLN A 629 -4.51 6.97 24.88
N PRO A 630 -4.13 7.90 25.77
CA PRO A 630 -3.09 8.89 25.48
C PRO A 630 -1.76 8.20 25.16
N ILE A 631 -0.93 8.86 24.36
CA ILE A 631 0.40 8.38 23.98
C ILE A 631 1.47 9.28 24.61
N ASP A 632 2.42 8.70 25.32
CA ASP A 632 3.41 9.41 26.14
C ASP A 632 4.20 10.48 25.37
N TRP A 633 4.60 10.17 24.13
CA TRP A 633 5.35 11.10 23.28
C TRP A 633 4.46 12.13 22.57
N ALA A 634 3.13 12.01 22.65
CA ALA A 634 2.15 12.93 22.07
C ALA A 634 1.20 13.52 23.12
N PRO A 635 1.72 14.18 24.18
CA PRO A 635 0.89 14.70 25.24
C PRO A 635 -0.14 15.71 24.70
N GLY A 636 -1.41 15.51 25.09
CA GLY A 636 -2.51 16.40 24.72
C GLY A 636 -3.00 16.28 23.28
N LEU A 637 -2.51 15.30 22.50
CA LEU A 637 -3.12 14.91 21.22
C LEU A 637 -4.42 14.14 21.50
N PRO A 638 -5.61 14.67 21.16
CA PRO A 638 -6.86 14.00 21.44
C PRO A 638 -7.07 12.87 20.43
N LEU A 639 -6.78 11.63 20.84
CA LEU A 639 -7.14 10.43 20.09
C LEU A 639 -8.59 10.05 20.40
N ARG A 640 -9.34 9.72 19.35
CA ARG A 640 -10.69 9.17 19.47
C ARG A 640 -10.85 8.11 18.39
N ALA A 641 -11.03 6.88 18.84
CA ALA A 641 -11.42 5.78 17.99
C ALA A 641 -12.95 5.65 17.97
N ASP A 642 -13.47 5.19 16.85
CA ASP A 642 -14.86 4.78 16.70
C ASP A 642 -14.89 3.57 15.77
N GLY A 643 -15.82 2.65 16.01
CA GLY A 643 -15.79 1.36 15.37
C GLY A 643 -17.14 0.65 15.35
N TYR A 644 -17.18 -0.47 14.66
CA TYR A 644 -18.37 -1.28 14.49
C TYR A 644 -18.00 -2.77 14.36
N GLU A 645 -19.02 -3.62 14.52
CA GLU A 645 -18.91 -5.07 14.38
C GLU A 645 -19.59 -5.53 13.08
N THR A 646 -19.06 -6.57 12.44
CA THR A 646 -19.60 -7.07 11.17
C THR A 646 -19.18 -8.51 10.86
N GLU A 647 -20.04 -9.25 10.16
CA GLU A 647 -19.77 -10.63 9.69
C GLU A 647 -18.95 -10.70 8.39
N PHE A 648 -18.73 -9.55 7.77
CA PHE A 648 -17.86 -9.39 6.60
C PHE A 648 -17.38 -7.95 6.52
N TYR A 649 -16.20 -7.73 5.95
CA TYR A 649 -15.63 -6.38 5.89
C TYR A 649 -16.47 -5.46 5.00
N LYS A 650 -16.71 -4.24 5.48
CA LYS A 650 -17.46 -3.19 4.77
C LYS A 650 -16.86 -1.82 5.11
N LYS A 651 -17.52 -0.75 4.69
CA LYS A 651 -17.27 0.59 5.23
C LYS A 651 -18.60 1.13 5.72
N ASP A 652 -18.61 1.67 6.94
CA ASP A 652 -19.76 2.40 7.49
C ASP A 652 -19.84 3.84 6.95
#